data_AF-A0A7V1W9S1-F1
#
_entry.id   AF-A0A7V1W9S1-F1
#
_cell.length_a   1.000
_cell.length_b   1.000
_cell.length_c   1.000
_cell.angle_alpha   90.00
_cell.angle_beta   90.00
_cell.angle_gamma   90.00
#
_symmetry.space_group_name_H-M   'P 1'
#
loop_
_entity.id
_entity.type
_entity.pdbx_description
1 polymer ?
#
loop_
_entity_poly.entity_id
_entity_poly.type
_entity_poly.pdbx_seq_one_letter_code
_entity_poly.pdbx_strand_id
1 'polypeptide(L)'
;MRAGLSHAGHLLLAAAAAAAAGPASSGELAVWLDSVELHESASRARHAVRVRLGAPRSERAAVGSVSLPVSGMALQPGGSLRARLRPTPEAGRGRRLLWITLASGPREWGAVQGIRVRLDGREALHWVERDAGAGVARSLFLPLSAEAAPRLVEVAADPASEARVTVASIRLVEIGESATSRRMQVALVSSMGHGYEIDEAELRTLVRRTPAHRRLVPQAAVLYNFCTRDPAASRREIERLAGLAESARIPLRIAFQVHWGGTPKGIPDGAGGTFADVPYQQVTFDPADAVEDPGLRALMGDRYDVRFGLSVPNVWGDTPWLTFNHPRLNQFRRIRLTAALRAWTDARDRLAAAGLAHLLPGEHSTGDETVYWAAGVDDSRYTGLNGGRPRSRLAADFNPFVVADALRDGIDLDPRDGLNGRERFWLHLNLARQQQRLVDWMLEALPAEPIRPGSRTPYAPDLVRRNLFTEPFGMPVFPLKGVDPHRPGIELGCVLEGRPGAAWWSGAEMLPWLLRQREWGRPALPNLECTGARNDSELAGALRAAYACGHRFAVLYNWHRRGDIGAVLREFAASLDRPAGIRREPGDGEWTGTAASWDFTAPADAFGVNRVDFYPAGPGRARVRLRVHHKDGADPGEVAVTTEVAGGKRAAIYLPALFPVEPGRRFRATLESLAGPITLRLALDGRPAVEVLADLEAERLRSEAIADRQDAIDLVESLRRIHAAGLQPYFARDALESAENALGARRFRSAYTAGIRAEQLALPAAFDLEAPGGRLAPYWIQVQCPGGPLRAVISAYGERAAIVTLRSASAQTVGLRWGPVSTSAALSPGVPAEVALDLGPRARRPDSLAREQPEGARPRRPRRRRIRRLRRQQSFAPPQQAAPRPPAGDTPIR
;
A
#
# COMPACT_ATOMS: atom_id res chain seq x y z
N MET A 1 -10.92 -37.33 -30.45
CA MET A 1 -10.43 -36.67 -29.22
C MET A 1 -9.02 -36.05 -29.37
N ARG A 2 -8.72 -35.28 -30.44
CA ARG A 2 -7.43 -34.55 -30.57
C ARG A 2 -7.54 -33.09 -31.06
N ALA A 3 -8.75 -32.54 -31.15
CA ALA A 3 -8.97 -31.16 -31.66
C ALA A 3 -9.37 -30.12 -30.59
N GLY A 4 -9.38 -30.47 -29.30
CA GLY A 4 -9.87 -29.58 -28.22
C GLY A 4 -8.79 -28.81 -27.44
N LEU A 5 -7.49 -29.03 -27.71
CA LEU A 5 -6.39 -28.51 -26.87
C LEU A 5 -5.70 -27.25 -27.42
N SER A 6 -5.97 -26.80 -28.65
CA SER A 6 -5.23 -25.65 -29.22
C SER A 6 -5.75 -24.28 -28.76
N HIS A 7 -7.05 -24.15 -28.46
CA HIS A 7 -7.63 -22.83 -28.16
C HIS A 7 -7.24 -22.28 -26.78
N ALA A 8 -7.12 -23.16 -25.77
CA ALA A 8 -6.70 -22.77 -24.42
C ALA A 8 -5.22 -22.34 -24.36
N GLY A 9 -4.35 -22.99 -25.14
CA GLY A 9 -2.92 -22.64 -25.22
C GLY A 9 -2.69 -21.24 -25.84
N HIS A 10 -3.44 -20.90 -26.89
CA HIS A 10 -3.34 -19.59 -27.53
C HIS A 10 -3.84 -18.44 -26.64
N LEU A 11 -4.89 -18.65 -25.84
CA LEU A 11 -5.40 -17.65 -24.90
C LEU A 11 -4.42 -17.39 -23.74
N LEU A 12 -3.74 -18.43 -23.23
CA LEU A 12 -2.70 -18.29 -22.20
C LEU A 12 -1.46 -17.54 -22.73
N LEU A 13 -1.02 -17.84 -23.95
CA LEU A 13 0.07 -17.12 -24.61
C LEU A 13 -0.28 -15.65 -24.88
N ALA A 14 -1.51 -15.34 -25.28
CA ALA A 14 -1.97 -13.96 -25.47
C ALA A 14 -2.07 -13.20 -24.14
N ALA A 15 -2.49 -13.84 -23.05
CA ALA A 15 -2.51 -13.24 -21.72
C ALA A 15 -1.09 -12.97 -21.18
N ALA A 16 -0.15 -13.90 -21.38
CA ALA A 16 1.26 -13.73 -21.03
C ALA A 16 1.94 -12.64 -21.88
N ALA A 17 1.68 -12.60 -23.19
CA ALA A 17 2.15 -11.54 -24.08
C ALA A 17 1.57 -10.16 -23.71
N ALA A 18 0.30 -10.10 -23.28
CA ALA A 18 -0.32 -8.87 -22.79
C ALA A 18 0.22 -8.44 -21.40
N ALA A 19 0.73 -9.37 -20.59
CA ALA A 19 1.46 -9.04 -19.36
C ALA A 19 2.89 -8.55 -19.64
N ALA A 20 3.50 -8.99 -20.76
CA ALA A 20 4.82 -8.59 -21.21
C ALA A 20 4.85 -7.31 -22.07
N ALA A 21 3.70 -6.90 -22.63
CA ALA A 21 3.58 -5.66 -23.39
C ALA A 21 3.86 -4.46 -22.48
N GLY A 22 5.03 -3.83 -22.66
CA GLY A 22 5.44 -2.65 -21.89
C GLY A 22 4.40 -1.53 -21.96
N PRO A 23 4.34 -0.66 -20.93
CA PRO A 23 3.31 0.36 -20.84
C PRO A 23 3.36 1.29 -22.07
N ALA A 24 2.27 1.34 -22.84
CA ALA A 24 2.04 2.44 -23.78
C ALA A 24 2.24 3.77 -23.06
N SER A 25 2.84 4.76 -23.73
CA SER A 25 3.26 6.05 -23.16
C SER A 25 2.29 6.53 -22.08
N SER A 26 2.71 6.38 -20.82
CA SER A 26 1.83 6.42 -19.67
C SER A 26 1.46 7.86 -19.36
N GLY A 27 0.34 8.33 -19.92
CA GLY A 27 -0.29 9.54 -19.46
C GLY A 27 -0.51 9.49 -17.94
N GLU A 28 -0.52 10.66 -17.31
CA GLU A 28 -0.99 10.80 -15.94
C GLU A 28 -2.43 10.28 -15.87
N LEU A 29 -2.73 9.43 -14.88
CA LEU A 29 -4.09 8.95 -14.66
C LEU A 29 -5.02 10.09 -14.24
N ALA A 30 -4.50 10.98 -13.39
CA ALA A 30 -5.18 12.17 -12.89
C ALA A 30 -4.42 13.42 -13.32
N VAL A 31 -5.09 14.31 -14.06
CA VAL A 31 -4.60 15.64 -14.41
C VAL A 31 -5.08 16.64 -13.36
N TRP A 32 -4.16 17.42 -12.81
CA TRP A 32 -4.43 18.34 -11.72
C TRP A 32 -4.72 19.73 -12.27
N LEU A 33 -5.97 20.17 -12.17
CA LEU A 33 -6.43 21.45 -12.72
C LEU A 33 -6.24 22.59 -11.73
N ASP A 34 -6.39 22.32 -10.43
CA ASP A 34 -6.04 23.23 -9.34
C ASP A 34 -5.91 22.48 -8.00
N SER A 35 -5.21 23.06 -7.02
CA SER A 35 -5.12 22.52 -5.66
C SER A 35 -4.94 23.61 -4.61
N VAL A 36 -5.75 23.50 -3.56
CA VAL A 36 -5.67 24.26 -2.31
C VAL A 36 -5.16 23.34 -1.22
N GLU A 37 -3.89 23.50 -0.85
CA GLU A 37 -3.27 22.76 0.26
C GLU A 37 -3.44 23.59 1.54
N LEU A 38 -4.33 23.18 2.43
CA LEU A 38 -4.81 24.04 3.52
C LEU A 38 -3.81 24.21 4.66
N HIS A 39 -2.77 23.38 4.73
CA HIS A 39 -1.66 23.57 5.66
C HIS A 39 -0.68 24.66 5.17
N GLU A 40 -0.60 24.92 3.87
CA GLU A 40 0.33 25.90 3.28
C GLU A 40 -0.24 27.32 3.24
N SER A 41 0.36 28.26 4.00
CA SER A 41 -0.07 29.67 4.02
C SER A 41 -0.09 30.33 2.64
N ALA A 42 0.89 30.02 1.79
CA ALA A 42 0.97 30.56 0.43
C ALA A 42 -0.18 30.05 -0.46
N SER A 43 -0.52 28.77 -0.34
CA SER A 43 -1.65 28.18 -1.06
C SER A 43 -2.98 28.79 -0.59
N ARG A 44 -3.17 28.96 0.73
CA ARG A 44 -4.36 29.66 1.28
C ARG A 44 -4.51 31.09 0.74
N ALA A 45 -3.43 31.86 0.74
CA ALA A 45 -3.45 33.23 0.23
C ALA A 45 -3.76 33.29 -1.28
N ARG A 46 -3.13 32.40 -2.08
CA ARG A 46 -3.38 32.31 -3.54
C ARG A 46 -4.85 32.06 -3.86
N HIS A 47 -5.54 31.22 -3.08
CA HIS A 47 -6.96 30.89 -3.32
C HIS A 47 -7.92 31.73 -2.48
N ALA A 48 -7.45 32.82 -1.88
CA ALA A 48 -8.26 33.73 -1.05
C ALA A 48 -9.10 32.97 0.00
N VAL A 49 -8.48 32.01 0.68
CA VAL A 49 -9.18 31.17 1.66
C VAL A 49 -9.68 32.01 2.82
N ARG A 50 -10.98 31.94 3.11
CA ARG A 50 -11.64 32.58 4.26
C ARG A 50 -12.21 31.52 5.17
N VAL A 51 -12.01 31.64 6.47
CA VAL A 51 -12.46 30.65 7.45
C VAL A 51 -13.31 31.31 8.53
N ARG A 52 -14.39 30.64 8.92
CA ARG A 52 -15.30 31.00 10.02
C ARG A 52 -15.31 29.84 11.02
N LEU A 53 -15.07 30.12 12.30
CA LEU A 53 -15.03 29.11 13.37
C LEU A 53 -14.08 27.93 13.02
N GLY A 54 -12.87 28.25 12.57
CA GLY A 54 -11.84 27.27 12.28
C GLY A 54 -10.45 27.86 12.37
N ALA A 55 -9.45 27.01 12.55
CA ALA A 55 -8.06 27.41 12.72
C ALA A 55 -7.12 26.43 11.98
N PRO A 56 -5.91 26.87 11.57
CA PRO A 56 -4.90 25.95 11.09
C PRO A 56 -4.60 24.91 12.17
N ARG A 57 -4.52 23.63 11.77
CA ARG A 57 -4.07 22.53 12.61
C ARG A 57 -2.82 21.92 11.98
N SER A 58 -1.85 21.60 12.83
CA SER A 58 -0.66 20.86 12.45
C SER A 58 -0.20 20.07 13.67
N GLU A 59 -0.46 18.77 13.63
CA GLU A 59 0.02 17.82 14.61
C GLU A 59 0.47 16.55 13.90
N ARG A 60 0.98 15.58 14.66
CA ARG A 60 1.30 14.26 14.11
C ARG A 60 0.58 13.17 14.90
N ALA A 61 0.16 12.13 14.20
CA ALA A 61 -0.45 10.95 14.76
C ALA A 61 0.47 9.74 14.57
N ALA A 62 0.64 8.94 15.62
CA ALA A 62 1.29 7.64 15.52
C ALA A 62 0.31 6.62 14.92
N VAL A 63 0.69 6.03 13.79
CA VAL A 63 -0.08 4.99 13.09
C VAL A 63 0.92 3.97 12.55
N GLY A 64 0.84 2.73 13.02
CA GLY A 64 1.87 1.73 12.80
C GLY A 64 3.23 2.18 13.36
N SER A 65 4.31 2.02 12.59
CA SER A 65 5.66 2.47 12.99
C SER A 65 5.93 3.93 12.60
N VAL A 66 5.00 4.59 11.90
CA VAL A 66 5.21 5.93 11.38
C VAL A 66 4.45 6.99 12.16
N SER A 67 4.93 8.22 12.02
CA SER A 67 4.25 9.42 12.49
C SER A 67 3.72 10.17 11.27
N LEU A 68 2.40 10.30 11.12
CA LEU A 68 1.80 10.98 9.98
C LEU A 68 1.27 12.37 10.33
N PRO A 69 1.35 13.36 9.42
CA PRO A 69 0.83 14.69 9.65
C PRO A 69 -0.71 14.70 9.62
N VAL A 70 -1.33 15.22 10.68
CA VAL A 70 -2.73 15.65 10.69
C VAL A 70 -2.69 17.17 10.54
N SER A 71 -2.85 17.66 9.31
CA SER A 71 -2.67 19.07 8.99
C SER A 71 -3.71 19.61 8.01
N GLY A 72 -4.11 20.87 8.20
CA GLY A 72 -5.16 21.49 7.40
C GLY A 72 -5.84 22.64 8.14
N MET A 73 -7.11 22.91 7.81
CA MET A 73 -7.98 23.80 8.58
C MET A 73 -8.97 22.98 9.40
N ALA A 74 -8.82 23.00 10.73
CA ALA A 74 -9.75 22.37 11.66
C ALA A 74 -10.96 23.27 11.87
N LEU A 75 -12.12 22.81 11.43
CA LEU A 75 -13.41 23.47 11.57
C LEU A 75 -14.11 22.95 12.83
N GLN A 76 -14.59 23.85 13.68
CA GLN A 76 -15.56 23.48 14.73
C GLN A 76 -16.88 23.07 14.09
N PRO A 77 -17.75 22.30 14.76
CA PRO A 77 -19.12 22.07 14.31
C PRO A 77 -19.82 23.39 13.91
N GLY A 78 -20.39 23.47 12.70
CA GLY A 78 -20.98 24.69 12.13
C GLY A 78 -19.98 25.73 11.56
N GLY A 79 -18.68 25.48 11.73
CA GLY A 79 -17.61 26.23 11.09
C GLY A 79 -17.51 25.95 9.59
N SER A 80 -16.90 26.87 8.86
CA SER A 80 -16.77 26.76 7.41
C SER A 80 -15.51 27.42 6.87
N LEU A 81 -15.05 26.94 5.71
CA LEU A 81 -14.03 27.59 4.90
C LEU A 81 -14.55 27.81 3.48
N ARG A 82 -14.12 28.89 2.85
CA ARG A 82 -14.36 29.21 1.44
C ARG A 82 -13.04 29.36 0.72
N ALA A 83 -12.90 28.75 -0.45
CA ALA A 83 -11.73 28.84 -1.30
C ALA A 83 -12.14 29.17 -2.74
N ARG A 84 -11.39 30.07 -3.40
CA ARG A 84 -11.56 30.37 -4.82
C ARG A 84 -10.60 29.55 -5.66
N LEU A 85 -11.15 28.61 -6.42
CA LEU A 85 -10.38 27.79 -7.35
C LEU A 85 -10.01 28.59 -8.61
N ARG A 86 -8.89 28.21 -9.22
CA ARG A 86 -8.28 28.80 -10.41
C ARG A 86 -7.93 27.67 -11.39
N PRO A 87 -8.94 26.96 -11.95
CA PRO A 87 -8.71 25.86 -12.88
C PRO A 87 -7.83 26.32 -14.05
N THR A 88 -6.82 25.52 -14.40
CA THR A 88 -6.12 25.69 -15.66
C THR A 88 -7.05 25.42 -16.84
N PRO A 89 -6.95 26.17 -17.96
CA PRO A 89 -7.80 25.96 -19.13
C PRO A 89 -7.55 24.63 -19.86
N GLU A 90 -6.49 23.90 -19.51
CA GLU A 90 -6.18 22.59 -20.04
C GLU A 90 -7.28 21.59 -19.67
N ALA A 91 -8.28 21.48 -20.54
CA ALA A 91 -9.34 20.50 -20.46
C ALA A 91 -8.89 19.25 -21.19
N GLY A 92 -8.79 18.11 -20.49
CA GLY A 92 -8.74 16.81 -21.14
C GLY A 92 -10.15 16.28 -21.39
N ARG A 93 -10.23 15.00 -21.76
CA ARG A 93 -11.49 14.28 -22.05
C ARG A 93 -12.01 13.47 -20.84
N GLY A 94 -11.32 13.50 -19.71
CA GLY A 94 -11.63 12.72 -18.52
C GLY A 94 -12.76 13.32 -17.66
N ARG A 95 -13.13 12.59 -16.61
CA ARG A 95 -14.18 13.01 -15.67
C ARG A 95 -13.60 14.00 -14.67
N ARG A 96 -14.19 15.20 -14.59
CA ARG A 96 -13.82 16.22 -13.61
C ARG A 96 -14.42 15.90 -12.25
N LEU A 97 -13.58 15.91 -11.22
CA LEU A 97 -13.93 15.61 -9.85
C LEU A 97 -13.39 16.71 -8.93
N LEU A 98 -14.17 17.09 -7.92
CA LEU A 98 -13.65 17.79 -6.76
C LEU A 98 -13.18 16.75 -5.74
N TRP A 99 -11.88 16.70 -5.50
CA TRP A 99 -11.24 15.82 -4.52
C TRP A 99 -10.97 16.60 -3.23
N ILE A 100 -11.69 16.25 -2.17
CA ILE A 100 -11.51 16.77 -0.82
C ILE A 100 -10.81 15.71 0.03
N THR A 101 -9.74 16.08 0.72
CA THR A 101 -9.10 15.20 1.71
C THR A 101 -9.41 15.74 3.10
N LEU A 102 -9.98 14.88 3.94
CA LEU A 102 -10.14 15.10 5.37
C LEU A 102 -8.97 14.48 6.11
N ALA A 103 -8.59 15.11 7.23
CA ALA A 103 -7.57 14.63 8.14
C ALA A 103 -8.15 14.42 9.54
N SER A 104 -7.90 13.27 10.16
CA SER A 104 -8.36 12.94 11.50
C SER A 104 -7.22 12.34 12.31
N GLY A 105 -7.05 12.80 13.55
CA GLY A 105 -6.12 12.19 14.50
C GLY A 105 -6.82 11.15 15.39
N PRO A 106 -6.05 10.33 16.13
CA PRO A 106 -6.60 9.28 17.00
C PRO A 106 -7.64 9.73 18.02
N ARG A 107 -7.59 11.00 18.46
CA ARG A 107 -8.57 11.57 19.40
C ARG A 107 -9.95 11.79 18.78
N GLU A 108 -10.06 11.72 17.46
CA GLU A 108 -11.27 11.98 16.69
C GLU A 108 -11.83 10.69 16.07
N TRP A 109 -11.08 9.60 16.16
CA TRP A 109 -11.55 8.30 15.70
C TRP A 109 -12.72 7.84 16.57
N GLY A 110 -13.71 7.20 15.93
CA GLY A 110 -14.98 6.85 16.54
C GLY A 110 -15.98 7.98 16.66
N ALA A 111 -15.57 9.24 16.49
CA ALA A 111 -16.49 10.38 16.52
C ALA A 111 -17.27 10.51 15.20
N VAL A 112 -18.50 10.98 15.30
CA VAL A 112 -19.30 11.37 14.13
C VAL A 112 -18.75 12.66 13.54
N GLN A 113 -18.40 12.63 12.27
CA GLN A 113 -17.90 13.78 11.53
C GLN A 113 -18.79 14.00 10.30
N GLY A 114 -19.18 15.25 10.07
CA GLY A 114 -19.96 15.61 8.89
C GLY A 114 -19.40 16.83 8.17
N ILE A 115 -19.56 16.85 6.85
CA ILE A 115 -19.27 18.02 6.02
C ILE A 115 -20.45 18.36 5.09
N ARG A 116 -20.55 19.64 4.78
CA ARG A 116 -21.38 20.16 3.67
C ARG A 116 -20.48 20.89 2.70
N VAL A 117 -20.63 20.62 1.41
CA VAL A 117 -19.88 21.26 0.34
C VAL A 117 -20.85 22.06 -0.52
N ARG A 118 -20.55 23.35 -0.71
CA ARG A 118 -21.26 24.21 -1.66
C ARG A 118 -20.34 24.64 -2.79
N LEU A 119 -20.85 24.53 -4.02
CA LEU A 119 -20.20 24.97 -5.24
C LEU A 119 -20.93 26.21 -5.74
N ASP A 120 -20.24 27.34 -5.81
CA ASP A 120 -20.80 28.63 -6.24
C ASP A 120 -22.13 28.98 -5.52
N GLY A 121 -22.15 28.75 -4.19
CA GLY A 121 -23.29 29.04 -3.31
C GLY A 121 -24.37 27.95 -3.27
N ARG A 122 -24.25 26.91 -4.09
CA ARG A 122 -25.22 25.81 -4.18
C ARG A 122 -24.68 24.57 -3.47
N GLU A 123 -25.45 24.00 -2.56
CA GLU A 123 -25.08 22.72 -1.94
C GLU A 123 -24.98 21.61 -2.99
N ALA A 124 -23.86 20.88 -2.93
CA ALA A 124 -23.49 19.80 -3.85
C ALA A 124 -23.24 18.48 -3.12
N LEU A 125 -22.78 18.55 -1.86
CA LEU A 125 -22.58 17.39 -1.00
C LEU A 125 -23.01 17.71 0.43
N HIS A 126 -23.66 16.77 1.08
CA HIS A 126 -23.74 16.63 2.54
C HIS A 126 -23.32 15.21 2.86
N TRP A 127 -22.42 15.03 3.81
CA TRP A 127 -21.84 13.74 4.15
C TRP A 127 -21.64 13.69 5.65
N VAL A 128 -22.01 12.57 6.27
CA VAL A 128 -21.88 12.30 7.70
C VAL A 128 -21.44 10.85 7.83
N GLU A 129 -20.34 10.59 8.53
CA GLU A 129 -19.92 9.24 8.88
C GLU A 129 -19.31 9.21 10.28
N ARG A 130 -19.32 8.03 10.91
CA ARG A 130 -18.48 7.78 12.08
C ARG A 130 -17.06 7.47 11.62
N ASP A 131 -16.07 8.19 12.13
CA ASP A 131 -14.68 7.97 11.76
C ASP A 131 -14.23 6.55 12.18
N ALA A 132 -13.96 5.67 11.22
CA ALA A 132 -13.61 4.28 11.51
C ALA A 132 -12.21 4.09 12.12
N GLY A 133 -11.34 5.12 12.10
CA GLY A 133 -9.93 5.03 12.47
C GLY A 133 -9.04 4.47 11.36
N ALA A 134 -8.01 3.68 11.71
CA ALA A 134 -7.11 3.01 10.75
C ALA A 134 -6.24 3.91 9.85
N GLY A 135 -6.05 5.18 10.21
CA GLY A 135 -5.26 6.12 9.41
C GLY A 135 -5.62 7.58 9.67
N VAL A 136 -4.88 8.49 9.04
CA VAL A 136 -5.10 9.93 9.25
C VAL A 136 -5.87 10.61 8.14
N ALA A 137 -5.99 10.02 6.95
CA ALA A 137 -6.55 10.68 5.77
C ALA A 137 -7.80 9.96 5.27
N ARG A 138 -8.70 10.71 4.63
CA ARG A 138 -9.88 10.17 3.92
C ARG A 138 -10.17 11.06 2.72
N SER A 139 -10.26 10.46 1.54
CA SER A 139 -10.56 11.19 0.30
C SER A 139 -12.00 11.03 -0.15
N LEU A 140 -12.62 12.15 -0.52
CA LEU A 140 -13.97 12.27 -1.09
C LEU A 140 -13.88 12.86 -2.50
N PHE A 141 -14.53 12.23 -3.48
CA PHE A 141 -14.49 12.58 -4.90
C PHE A 141 -15.87 12.95 -5.43
N LEU A 142 -16.24 14.22 -5.32
CA LEU A 142 -17.51 14.72 -5.81
C LEU A 142 -17.45 14.91 -7.34
N PRO A 143 -18.27 14.20 -8.14
CA PRO A 143 -18.33 14.42 -9.58
C PRO A 143 -18.85 15.82 -9.91
N LEU A 144 -18.28 16.43 -10.95
CA LEU A 144 -18.67 17.75 -11.44
C LEU A 144 -19.28 17.66 -12.84
N SER A 145 -20.14 18.61 -13.19
CA SER A 145 -20.65 18.71 -14.55
C SER A 145 -19.53 19.12 -15.52
N ALA A 146 -19.60 18.64 -16.77
CA ALA A 146 -18.58 18.94 -17.77
C ALA A 146 -18.50 20.44 -18.12
N GLU A 147 -19.62 21.14 -18.01
CA GLU A 147 -19.83 22.50 -18.55
C GLU A 147 -19.28 23.61 -17.65
N ALA A 148 -19.05 23.39 -16.34
CA ALA A 148 -18.49 24.43 -15.47
C ALA A 148 -17.68 23.88 -14.30
N ALA A 149 -16.38 24.20 -14.26
CA ALA A 149 -15.57 24.03 -13.06
C ALA A 149 -15.98 25.09 -12.03
N PRO A 150 -16.24 24.71 -10.77
CA PRO A 150 -16.69 25.65 -9.75
C PRO A 150 -15.59 26.69 -9.47
N ARG A 151 -15.98 27.96 -9.36
CA ARG A 151 -15.02 29.03 -9.03
C ARG A 151 -14.88 29.21 -7.53
N LEU A 152 -15.95 28.99 -6.78
CA LEU A 152 -15.98 29.10 -5.34
C LEU A 152 -16.43 27.76 -4.73
N VAL A 153 -15.61 27.24 -3.81
CA VAL A 153 -15.93 26.06 -3.01
C VAL A 153 -16.04 26.48 -1.56
N GLU A 154 -17.14 26.14 -0.91
CA GLU A 154 -17.31 26.22 0.54
C GLU A 154 -17.36 24.81 1.12
N VAL A 155 -16.55 24.53 2.14
CA VAL A 155 -16.64 23.32 2.95
C VAL A 155 -16.99 23.73 4.37
N ALA A 156 -18.08 23.22 4.90
CA ALA A 156 -18.54 23.48 6.26
C ALA A 156 -18.58 22.18 7.06
N ALA A 157 -18.15 22.20 8.31
CA ALA A 157 -18.40 21.09 9.23
C ALA A 157 -19.88 21.08 9.61
N ASP A 158 -20.50 19.90 9.55
CA ASP A 158 -21.90 19.76 9.95
C ASP A 158 -22.06 20.09 11.44
N PRO A 159 -23.07 20.88 11.84
CA PRO A 159 -23.33 21.17 13.24
C PRO A 159 -23.51 19.93 14.13
N ALA A 160 -23.93 18.79 13.57
CA ALA A 160 -24.07 17.52 14.27
C ALA A 160 -22.75 16.76 14.45
N SER A 161 -21.62 17.29 13.98
CA SER A 161 -20.31 16.65 14.19
C SER A 161 -19.97 16.62 15.69
N GLU A 162 -19.58 15.45 16.19
CA GLU A 162 -19.14 15.25 17.58
C GLU A 162 -17.70 15.74 17.80
N ALA A 163 -16.93 15.87 16.71
CA ALA A 163 -15.55 16.32 16.73
C ALA A 163 -15.28 17.40 15.68
N ARG A 164 -14.11 18.03 15.78
CA ARG A 164 -13.62 18.94 14.75
C ARG A 164 -13.41 18.17 13.45
N VAL A 165 -13.70 18.83 12.33
CA VAL A 165 -13.39 18.30 11.01
C VAL A 165 -12.21 19.06 10.43
N THR A 166 -11.09 18.38 10.22
CA THR A 166 -9.92 19.00 9.59
C THR A 166 -9.94 18.75 8.09
N VAL A 167 -10.08 19.82 7.31
CA VAL A 167 -9.96 19.75 5.86
C VAL A 167 -8.48 19.94 5.51
N ALA A 168 -7.84 18.91 4.98
CA ALA A 168 -6.42 18.93 4.59
C ALA A 168 -6.22 19.65 3.25
N SER A 169 -7.12 19.42 2.29
CA SER A 169 -6.97 19.96 0.94
C SER A 169 -8.26 19.91 0.12
N ILE A 170 -8.35 20.79 -0.87
CA ILE A 170 -9.41 20.83 -1.89
C ILE A 170 -8.75 20.88 -3.25
N ARG A 171 -9.06 19.93 -4.12
CA ARG A 171 -8.42 19.76 -5.42
C ARG A 171 -9.46 19.62 -6.52
N LEU A 172 -9.15 20.19 -7.66
CA LEU A 172 -9.89 19.95 -8.88
C LEU A 172 -9.04 19.07 -9.78
N VAL A 173 -9.53 17.87 -10.06
CA VAL A 173 -8.80 16.88 -10.86
C VAL A 173 -9.66 16.38 -12.00
N GLU A 174 -9.00 15.92 -13.05
CA GLU A 174 -9.62 15.19 -14.14
C GLU A 174 -9.03 13.78 -14.15
N ILE A 175 -9.86 12.76 -13.96
CA ILE A 175 -9.43 11.36 -14.02
C ILE A 175 -9.81 10.82 -15.39
N GLY A 176 -8.79 10.42 -16.15
CA GLY A 176 -8.96 9.82 -17.47
C GLY A 176 -9.49 8.40 -17.38
N GLU A 177 -10.18 7.95 -18.43
CA GLU A 177 -10.40 6.53 -18.63
C GLU A 177 -9.05 5.89 -18.96
N SER A 178 -8.48 5.14 -18.01
CA SER A 178 -7.26 4.41 -18.29
C SER A 178 -7.60 3.23 -19.18
N ALA A 179 -7.10 3.23 -20.42
CA ALA A 179 -7.10 2.03 -21.28
C ALA A 179 -6.36 0.84 -20.62
N THR A 180 -5.63 1.09 -19.53
CA THR A 180 -4.84 0.12 -18.77
C THR A 180 -5.01 0.34 -17.26
N SER A 181 -6.25 0.30 -16.73
CA SER A 181 -6.40 0.14 -15.28
C SER A 181 -5.51 -1.04 -14.84
N ARG A 182 -4.72 -0.86 -13.78
CA ARG A 182 -3.72 -1.86 -13.41
C ARG A 182 -4.48 -3.13 -13.09
N ARG A 183 -4.13 -4.27 -13.70
CA ARG A 183 -4.78 -5.55 -13.39
C ARG A 183 -4.50 -5.94 -11.94
N MET A 184 -5.47 -6.55 -11.28
CA MET A 184 -5.27 -7.15 -9.96
C MET A 184 -4.78 -8.59 -10.13
N GLN A 185 -3.69 -8.95 -9.48
CA GLN A 185 -3.20 -10.33 -9.49
C GLN A 185 -4.00 -11.16 -8.48
N VAL A 186 -4.41 -12.37 -8.85
CA VAL A 186 -5.17 -13.27 -7.96
C VAL A 186 -4.42 -14.59 -7.89
N ALA A 187 -3.92 -14.94 -6.71
CA ALA A 187 -3.16 -16.15 -6.48
C ALA A 187 -3.90 -17.12 -5.58
N LEU A 188 -3.90 -18.40 -5.95
CA LEU A 188 -4.32 -19.49 -5.06
C LEU A 188 -3.09 -20.17 -4.46
N VAL A 189 -3.05 -20.30 -3.14
CA VAL A 189 -1.95 -21.01 -2.44
C VAL A 189 -2.08 -22.51 -2.67
N SER A 190 -1.03 -23.18 -3.11
CA SER A 190 -1.05 -24.65 -3.27
C SER A 190 -1.32 -25.37 -1.95
N SER A 191 -2.18 -26.38 -1.97
CA SER A 191 -2.46 -27.24 -0.81
C SER A 191 -1.48 -28.40 -0.64
N MET A 192 -0.61 -28.66 -1.62
CA MET A 192 0.30 -29.80 -1.63
C MET A 192 1.58 -29.53 -0.82
N GLY A 193 1.76 -30.21 0.31
CA GLY A 193 2.99 -30.10 1.12
C GLY A 193 3.34 -28.67 1.51
N HIS A 194 2.35 -27.84 1.89
CA HIS A 194 2.51 -26.39 2.12
C HIS A 194 3.06 -25.59 0.90
N GLY A 195 2.91 -26.14 -0.30
CA GLY A 195 3.41 -25.59 -1.56
C GLY A 195 4.74 -26.16 -2.03
N TYR A 196 5.44 -27.00 -1.25
CA TYR A 196 6.72 -27.57 -1.69
C TYR A 196 6.57 -28.75 -2.63
N GLU A 197 5.47 -29.48 -2.54
CA GLU A 197 5.19 -30.62 -3.42
C GLU A 197 4.50 -30.17 -4.71
N ILE A 198 4.35 -28.86 -4.94
CA ILE A 198 3.75 -28.32 -6.16
C ILE A 198 4.50 -28.82 -7.39
N ASP A 199 3.73 -29.28 -8.37
CA ASP A 199 4.19 -29.70 -9.69
C ASP A 199 3.49 -28.89 -10.80
N GLU A 200 3.78 -29.23 -12.05
CA GLU A 200 3.23 -28.51 -13.20
C GLU A 200 1.72 -28.72 -13.35
N ALA A 201 1.22 -29.90 -12.99
CA ALA A 201 -0.19 -30.24 -13.11
C ALA A 201 -1.04 -29.44 -12.11
N GLU A 202 -0.57 -29.35 -10.86
CA GLU A 202 -1.20 -28.53 -9.82
C GLU A 202 -1.12 -27.05 -10.18
N LEU A 203 0.04 -26.56 -10.64
CA LEU A 203 0.20 -25.17 -11.06
C LEU A 203 -0.81 -24.76 -12.14
N ARG A 204 -1.00 -25.61 -13.15
CA ARG A 204 -2.03 -25.44 -14.19
C ARG A 204 -3.45 -25.51 -13.63
N THR A 205 -3.70 -26.38 -12.66
CA THR A 205 -5.01 -26.50 -12.00
C THR A 205 -5.37 -25.25 -11.21
N LEU A 206 -4.46 -24.71 -10.40
CA LEU A 206 -4.66 -23.48 -9.64
C LEU A 206 -5.01 -22.30 -10.55
N VAL A 207 -4.22 -22.07 -11.60
CA VAL A 207 -4.46 -20.95 -12.52
C VAL A 207 -5.77 -21.11 -13.30
N ARG A 208 -6.15 -22.33 -13.70
CA ARG A 208 -7.42 -22.59 -14.40
C ARG A 208 -8.66 -22.29 -13.55
N ARG A 209 -8.54 -22.32 -12.21
CA ARG A 209 -9.65 -21.95 -11.31
C ARG A 209 -9.94 -20.45 -11.33
N THR A 210 -8.94 -19.62 -11.65
CA THR A 210 -9.13 -18.18 -11.81
C THR A 210 -9.53 -17.87 -13.25
N PRO A 211 -10.69 -17.24 -13.50
CA PRO A 211 -11.15 -16.95 -14.85
C PRO A 211 -10.19 -16.00 -15.56
N ALA A 212 -9.97 -16.24 -16.86
CA ALA A 212 -9.29 -15.28 -17.72
C ALA A 212 -10.16 -14.02 -17.83
N HIS A 213 -9.63 -12.89 -17.37
CA HIS A 213 -10.36 -11.63 -17.37
C HIS A 213 -9.40 -10.47 -17.61
N ARG A 214 -9.81 -9.47 -18.41
CA ARG A 214 -8.93 -8.35 -18.81
C ARG A 214 -8.40 -7.48 -17.65
N ARG A 215 -9.07 -7.55 -16.49
CA ARG A 215 -8.72 -6.83 -15.25
C ARG A 215 -8.02 -7.71 -14.20
N LEU A 216 -7.84 -9.00 -14.47
CA LEU A 216 -7.21 -9.95 -13.54
C LEU A 216 -5.95 -10.56 -14.16
N VAL A 217 -5.01 -10.94 -13.30
CA VAL A 217 -3.87 -11.80 -13.67
C VAL A 217 -3.92 -13.05 -12.79
N PRO A 218 -4.26 -14.22 -13.34
CA PRO A 218 -4.32 -15.44 -12.56
C PRO A 218 -2.89 -15.92 -12.24
N GLN A 219 -2.68 -16.37 -11.00
CA GLN A 219 -1.39 -16.85 -10.49
C GLN A 219 -1.59 -18.05 -9.57
N ALA A 220 -0.50 -18.73 -9.26
CA ALA A 220 -0.43 -19.60 -8.09
C ALA A 220 0.53 -19.00 -7.06
N ALA A 221 0.40 -19.46 -5.81
CA ALA A 221 1.30 -19.10 -4.73
C ALA A 221 1.80 -20.35 -3.99
N VAL A 222 3.01 -20.23 -3.43
CA VAL A 222 3.57 -21.18 -2.46
C VAL A 222 4.00 -20.45 -1.21
N LEU A 223 3.88 -21.11 -0.06
CA LEU A 223 4.34 -20.58 1.20
C LEU A 223 5.77 -21.06 1.46
N TYR A 224 6.69 -20.11 1.58
CA TYR A 224 8.11 -20.39 1.64
C TYR A 224 8.68 -20.07 3.03
N ASN A 225 8.89 -21.13 3.80
CA ASN A 225 9.45 -21.21 5.15
C ASN A 225 10.94 -20.97 5.07
N PHE A 226 11.34 -19.70 4.98
CA PHE A 226 12.74 -19.35 4.79
C PHE A 226 13.59 -19.67 6.04
N CYS A 227 12.99 -19.68 7.23
CA CYS A 227 13.70 -19.95 8.47
C CYS A 227 14.10 -21.42 8.67
N THR A 228 13.47 -22.37 7.98
CA THR A 228 13.77 -23.79 8.13
C THR A 228 14.80 -24.31 7.12
N ARG A 229 15.34 -23.43 6.27
CA ARG A 229 16.27 -23.80 5.19
C ARG A 229 17.60 -23.07 5.33
N ASP A 230 18.69 -23.78 5.02
CA ASP A 230 19.99 -23.15 4.83
C ASP A 230 20.09 -22.43 3.47
N PRO A 231 21.10 -21.58 3.23
CA PRO A 231 21.18 -20.80 1.99
C PRO A 231 21.29 -21.67 0.73
N ALA A 232 21.93 -22.85 0.81
CA ALA A 232 22.11 -23.74 -0.33
C ALA A 232 20.79 -24.47 -0.66
N ALA A 233 20.10 -24.97 0.37
CA ALA A 233 18.75 -25.51 0.26
C ALA A 233 17.78 -24.46 -0.29
N SER A 234 17.91 -23.21 0.18
CA SER A 234 17.08 -22.12 -0.31
C SER A 234 17.27 -21.83 -1.79
N ARG A 235 18.53 -21.75 -2.24
CA ARG A 235 18.86 -21.58 -3.66
C ARG A 235 18.31 -22.71 -4.52
N ARG A 236 18.54 -23.96 -4.14
CA ARG A 236 18.04 -25.13 -4.89
C ARG A 236 16.52 -25.10 -5.03
N GLU A 237 15.82 -24.83 -3.94
CA GLU A 237 14.36 -24.85 -3.95
C GLU A 237 13.76 -23.70 -4.75
N ILE A 238 14.31 -22.49 -4.62
CA ILE A 238 13.83 -21.34 -5.37
C ILE A 238 14.11 -21.50 -6.87
N GLU A 239 15.26 -22.05 -7.27
CA GLU A 239 15.53 -22.37 -8.68
C GLU A 239 14.60 -23.47 -9.21
N ARG A 240 14.27 -24.48 -8.38
CA ARG A 240 13.27 -25.49 -8.73
C ARG A 240 11.90 -24.86 -9.01
N LEU A 241 11.43 -23.98 -8.11
CA LEU A 241 10.17 -23.25 -8.26
C LEU A 241 10.19 -22.33 -9.48
N ALA A 242 11.30 -21.64 -9.74
CA ALA A 242 11.48 -20.80 -10.93
C ALA A 242 11.45 -21.62 -12.22
N GLY A 243 12.14 -22.76 -12.25
CA GLY A 243 12.12 -23.71 -13.37
C GLY A 243 10.73 -24.30 -13.62
N LEU A 244 9.96 -24.54 -12.55
CA LEU A 244 8.57 -24.97 -12.65
C LEU A 244 7.67 -23.88 -13.25
N ALA A 245 7.80 -22.63 -12.80
CA ALA A 245 7.06 -21.50 -13.38
C ALA A 245 7.40 -21.32 -14.87
N GLU A 246 8.68 -21.48 -15.22
CA GLU A 246 9.20 -21.43 -16.58
C GLU A 246 8.66 -22.55 -17.47
N SER A 247 8.68 -23.82 -17.03
CA SER A 247 8.17 -24.95 -17.80
C SER A 247 6.67 -24.84 -18.04
N ALA A 248 5.91 -24.45 -17.00
CA ALA A 248 4.47 -24.32 -17.07
C ALA A 248 4.01 -23.07 -17.83
N ARG A 249 4.89 -22.06 -17.95
CA ARG A 249 4.59 -20.69 -18.41
C ARG A 249 3.49 -20.03 -17.57
N ILE A 250 3.57 -20.23 -16.25
CA ILE A 250 2.59 -19.72 -15.29
C ILE A 250 3.29 -18.88 -14.23
N PRO A 251 2.77 -17.67 -13.90
CA PRO A 251 3.30 -16.90 -12.79
C PRO A 251 3.14 -17.62 -11.44
N LEU A 252 4.26 -17.74 -10.73
CA LEU A 252 4.34 -18.37 -9.42
C LEU A 252 4.84 -17.36 -8.39
N ARG A 253 3.97 -17.02 -7.44
CA ARG A 253 4.28 -16.15 -6.31
C ARG A 253 4.92 -16.97 -5.18
N ILE A 254 6.08 -16.53 -4.71
CA ILE A 254 6.74 -17.11 -3.53
C ILE A 254 6.46 -16.19 -2.35
N ALA A 255 5.61 -16.63 -1.42
CA ALA A 255 5.26 -15.90 -0.20
C ALA A 255 6.20 -16.33 0.93
N PHE A 256 7.19 -15.49 1.27
CA PHE A 256 8.16 -15.79 2.31
C PHE A 256 7.53 -15.70 3.69
N GLN A 257 7.33 -16.83 4.39
CA GLN A 257 6.65 -16.86 5.68
C GLN A 257 7.56 -17.25 6.85
N VAL A 258 7.27 -16.68 8.03
CA VAL A 258 8.02 -16.92 9.29
C VAL A 258 7.18 -17.61 10.38
N HIS A 259 5.84 -17.59 10.27
CA HIS A 259 4.92 -18.27 11.18
C HIS A 259 4.55 -19.68 10.70
N TRP A 260 3.77 -20.40 11.51
CA TRP A 260 3.29 -21.75 11.19
C TRP A 260 4.46 -22.70 10.91
N GLY A 261 4.45 -23.39 9.76
CA GLY A 261 5.55 -24.22 9.30
C GLY A 261 6.86 -23.45 9.02
N GLY A 262 6.81 -22.11 9.02
CA GLY A 262 7.97 -21.20 8.99
C GLY A 262 8.74 -21.14 10.31
N THR A 263 8.15 -21.57 11.42
CA THR A 263 8.80 -21.57 12.73
C THR A 263 10.04 -22.47 12.69
N PRO A 264 11.24 -21.99 13.08
CA PRO A 264 12.48 -22.76 13.05
C PRO A 264 12.57 -23.83 14.16
N LYS A 265 11.55 -24.69 14.27
CA LYS A 265 11.47 -25.79 15.24
C LYS A 265 12.58 -26.79 14.94
N GLY A 266 13.43 -27.07 15.94
CA GLY A 266 14.56 -27.99 15.79
C GLY A 266 15.80 -27.41 15.10
N ILE A 267 15.79 -26.14 14.70
CA ILE A 267 17.01 -25.50 14.17
C ILE A 267 17.91 -25.12 15.35
N PRO A 268 19.18 -25.57 15.38
CA PRO A 268 20.11 -25.20 16.43
C PRO A 268 20.30 -23.70 16.53
N ASP A 269 20.29 -23.18 17.75
CA ASP A 269 20.42 -21.75 18.02
C ASP A 269 21.89 -21.29 18.15
N GLY A 270 22.82 -22.23 18.18
CA GLY A 270 24.26 -21.98 18.40
C GLY A 270 24.66 -21.77 19.86
N ALA A 271 23.74 -21.95 20.81
CA ALA A 271 23.98 -21.86 22.26
C ALA A 271 23.61 -23.15 23.01
N GLY A 272 23.57 -24.28 22.31
CA GLY A 272 23.31 -25.61 22.88
C GLY A 272 21.83 -26.01 22.89
N GLY A 273 20.95 -25.21 22.25
CA GLY A 273 19.51 -25.47 22.16
C GLY A 273 18.95 -25.25 20.76
N THR A 274 17.65 -24.97 20.68
CA THR A 274 16.92 -24.69 19.44
C THR A 274 16.12 -23.40 19.54
N PHE A 275 15.74 -22.83 18.39
CA PHE A 275 14.86 -21.65 18.36
C PHE A 275 13.41 -21.92 18.81
N ALA A 276 13.06 -23.16 19.18
CA ALA A 276 11.80 -23.49 19.83
C ALA A 276 11.88 -23.45 21.37
N ASP A 277 13.06 -23.25 21.94
CA ASP A 277 13.26 -23.29 23.38
C ASP A 277 12.67 -22.05 24.06
N VAL A 278 12.41 -22.16 25.36
CA VAL A 278 11.70 -21.16 26.20
C VAL A 278 12.19 -19.71 26.01
N PRO A 279 13.50 -19.39 25.92
CA PRO A 279 13.96 -18.01 25.73
C PRO A 279 13.43 -17.33 24.46
N TYR A 280 13.09 -18.11 23.43
CA TYR A 280 12.62 -17.60 22.14
C TYR A 280 11.10 -17.55 22.01
N GLN A 281 10.35 -18.14 22.95
CA GLN A 281 8.90 -18.16 22.91
C GLN A 281 8.29 -16.86 23.44
N GLN A 282 7.07 -16.56 23.01
CA GLN A 282 6.23 -15.58 23.70
C GLN A 282 5.89 -16.10 25.09
N VAL A 283 6.12 -15.27 26.10
CA VAL A 283 5.68 -15.54 27.47
C VAL A 283 4.30 -14.94 27.62
N THR A 284 3.36 -15.79 28.01
CA THR A 284 1.96 -15.43 28.20
C THR A 284 1.63 -15.25 29.67
N PHE A 285 0.54 -14.54 29.98
CA PHE A 285 0.04 -14.40 31.33
C PHE A 285 -1.47 -14.59 31.35
N ASP A 286 -1.96 -15.39 32.29
CA ASP A 286 -3.38 -15.47 32.65
C ASP A 286 -3.52 -15.67 34.17
N PRO A 287 -4.39 -14.91 34.86
CA PRO A 287 -4.60 -15.07 36.30
C PRO A 287 -5.14 -16.45 36.72
N ALA A 288 -5.71 -17.23 35.78
CA ALA A 288 -6.17 -18.60 36.01
C ALA A 288 -5.10 -19.68 35.77
N ASP A 289 -3.91 -19.30 35.27
CA ASP A 289 -2.80 -20.24 35.10
C ASP A 289 -2.28 -20.74 36.44
N ALA A 290 -2.11 -22.05 36.51
CA ALA A 290 -1.65 -22.79 37.69
C ALA A 290 -0.64 -23.89 37.31
N VAL A 291 -0.02 -23.77 36.14
CA VAL A 291 0.97 -24.73 35.63
C VAL A 291 2.38 -24.24 35.99
N GLU A 292 3.07 -25.02 36.81
CA GLU A 292 4.48 -24.79 37.12
C GLU A 292 5.37 -25.14 35.91
N ASP A 293 6.20 -24.18 35.48
CA ASP A 293 7.14 -24.34 34.36
C ASP A 293 8.56 -23.98 34.82
N PRO A 294 9.42 -24.98 35.08
CA PRO A 294 10.80 -24.76 35.53
C PRO A 294 11.64 -23.97 34.52
N GLY A 295 11.35 -24.08 33.22
CA GLY A 295 12.07 -23.36 32.17
C GLY A 295 11.74 -21.87 32.17
N LEU A 296 10.44 -21.53 32.32
CA LEU A 296 10.01 -20.14 32.53
C LEU A 296 10.55 -19.57 33.84
N ARG A 297 10.53 -20.34 34.93
CA ARG A 297 11.14 -19.90 36.21
C ARG A 297 12.61 -19.57 36.03
N ALA A 298 13.37 -20.43 35.34
CA ALA A 298 14.79 -20.18 35.06
C ALA A 298 15.01 -18.94 34.19
N LEU A 299 14.13 -18.69 33.20
CA LEU A 299 14.21 -17.51 32.33
C LEU A 299 13.87 -16.21 33.05
N MET A 300 12.85 -16.22 33.90
CA MET A 300 12.28 -15.01 34.51
C MET A 300 12.86 -14.68 35.90
N GLY A 301 13.50 -15.64 36.57
CA GLY A 301 14.05 -15.47 37.91
C GLY A 301 12.99 -15.01 38.91
N ASP A 302 13.30 -13.99 39.70
CA ASP A 302 12.43 -13.46 40.76
C ASP A 302 11.10 -12.87 40.24
N ARG A 303 10.99 -12.62 38.93
CA ARG A 303 9.74 -12.15 38.31
C ARG A 303 8.76 -13.27 38.02
N TYR A 304 9.20 -14.52 38.09
CA TYR A 304 8.35 -15.67 37.81
C TYR A 304 7.21 -15.79 38.85
N ASP A 305 6.04 -16.14 38.33
CA ASP A 305 4.84 -16.48 39.05
C ASP A 305 4.13 -17.57 38.22
N VAL A 306 3.43 -18.50 38.87
CA VAL A 306 2.73 -19.63 38.21
C VAL A 306 1.68 -19.18 37.17
N ARG A 307 1.24 -17.92 37.23
CA ARG A 307 0.33 -17.29 36.26
C ARG A 307 0.98 -16.96 34.92
N PHE A 308 2.30 -17.08 34.82
CA PHE A 308 3.00 -17.01 33.53
C PHE A 308 3.04 -18.39 32.87
N GLY A 309 2.72 -18.42 31.58
CA GLY A 309 2.70 -19.62 30.77
C GLY A 309 3.35 -19.43 29.41
N LEU A 310 3.34 -20.48 28.60
CA LEU A 310 3.82 -20.46 27.21
C LEU A 310 2.67 -20.54 26.21
N SER A 311 3.00 -20.31 24.94
CA SER A 311 2.10 -20.53 23.80
C SER A 311 1.90 -22.00 23.43
N VAL A 312 2.56 -22.93 24.12
CA VAL A 312 2.46 -24.39 23.91
C VAL A 312 2.11 -25.09 25.23
N PRO A 313 1.37 -26.22 25.21
CA PRO A 313 0.82 -26.89 24.02
C PRO A 313 -0.32 -26.09 23.36
N ASN A 314 -0.49 -26.26 22.06
CA ASN A 314 -1.54 -25.62 21.29
C ASN A 314 -2.08 -26.50 20.16
N VAL A 315 -3.24 -26.13 19.60
CA VAL A 315 -3.94 -26.94 18.58
C VAL A 315 -3.18 -27.06 17.25
N TRP A 316 -2.11 -26.29 17.06
CA TRP A 316 -1.33 -26.21 15.83
C TRP A 316 -0.02 -27.00 15.90
N GLY A 317 -0.13 -28.24 16.40
CA GLY A 317 0.99 -29.19 16.48
C GLY A 317 2.07 -28.74 17.46
N ASP A 318 1.69 -27.99 18.50
CA ASP A 318 2.59 -27.40 19.48
C ASP A 318 3.73 -26.63 18.81
N THR A 319 3.36 -25.83 17.81
CA THR A 319 4.26 -24.88 17.16
C THR A 319 4.34 -23.65 18.06
N PRO A 320 5.51 -23.31 18.65
CA PRO A 320 5.59 -22.17 19.56
C PRO A 320 5.44 -20.85 18.82
N TRP A 321 4.69 -19.93 19.39
CA TRP A 321 4.73 -18.52 18.99
C TRP A 321 5.99 -17.91 19.56
N LEU A 322 6.80 -17.35 18.68
CA LEU A 322 8.11 -16.81 19.05
C LEU A 322 8.02 -15.32 19.38
N THR A 323 8.82 -14.88 20.36
CA THR A 323 8.92 -13.46 20.71
C THR A 323 9.48 -12.64 19.54
N PHE A 324 9.04 -11.39 19.42
CA PHE A 324 9.53 -10.48 18.39
C PHE A 324 10.80 -9.75 18.82
N ASN A 325 11.21 -9.79 20.09
CA ASN A 325 12.25 -8.89 20.60
C ASN A 325 13.59 -9.59 20.86
N HIS A 326 13.66 -10.92 20.71
CA HIS A 326 14.90 -11.65 20.97
C HIS A 326 15.97 -11.38 19.88
N PRO A 327 17.14 -10.82 20.24
CA PRO A 327 18.14 -10.36 19.26
C PRO A 327 18.72 -11.50 18.40
N ARG A 328 19.08 -12.63 19.00
CA ARG A 328 19.62 -13.79 18.26
C ARG A 328 18.64 -14.38 17.25
N LEU A 329 17.38 -14.58 17.64
CA LEU A 329 16.31 -15.04 16.74
C LEU A 329 16.11 -14.06 15.57
N ASN A 330 16.09 -12.76 15.84
CA ASN A 330 15.94 -11.75 14.79
C ASN A 330 17.14 -11.70 13.85
N GLN A 331 18.36 -11.84 14.36
CA GLN A 331 19.56 -11.96 13.52
C GLN A 331 19.47 -13.20 12.62
N PHE A 332 19.04 -14.35 13.17
CA PHE A 332 18.82 -15.57 12.40
C PHE A 332 17.78 -15.35 11.29
N ARG A 333 16.60 -14.79 11.62
CA ARG A 333 15.54 -14.47 10.66
C ARG A 333 16.04 -13.57 9.52
N ARG A 334 16.78 -12.50 9.85
CA ARG A 334 17.39 -11.60 8.86
C ARG A 334 18.29 -12.38 7.90
N ILE A 335 19.25 -13.15 8.42
CA ILE A 335 20.20 -13.91 7.59
C ILE A 335 19.48 -14.87 6.64
N ARG A 336 18.48 -15.60 7.16
CA ARG A 336 17.69 -16.56 6.37
C ARG A 336 16.84 -15.87 5.30
N LEU A 337 16.15 -14.79 5.66
CA LEU A 337 15.33 -14.02 4.72
C LEU A 337 16.19 -13.41 3.62
N THR A 338 17.33 -12.79 3.98
CA THR A 338 18.28 -12.24 3.00
C THR A 338 18.80 -13.30 2.03
N ALA A 339 19.15 -14.49 2.53
CA ALA A 339 19.61 -15.59 1.68
C ALA A 339 18.51 -16.05 0.69
N ALA A 340 17.27 -16.19 1.17
CA ALA A 340 16.13 -16.59 0.35
C ALA A 340 15.80 -15.53 -0.72
N LEU A 341 15.77 -14.25 -0.36
CA LEU A 341 15.51 -13.16 -1.31
C LEU A 341 16.61 -13.04 -2.36
N ARG A 342 17.88 -13.22 -2.00
CA ARG A 342 18.98 -13.23 -2.98
C ARG A 342 18.85 -14.38 -3.98
N ALA A 343 18.51 -15.58 -3.49
CA ALA A 343 18.23 -16.71 -4.37
C ALA A 343 17.04 -16.44 -5.30
N TRP A 344 16.00 -15.76 -4.80
CA TRP A 344 14.87 -15.32 -5.61
C TRP A 344 15.26 -14.28 -6.65
N THR A 345 16.09 -13.31 -6.31
CA THR A 345 16.62 -12.31 -7.24
C THR A 345 17.46 -12.97 -8.34
N ASP A 346 18.37 -13.88 -7.99
CA ASP A 346 19.18 -14.63 -8.95
C ASP A 346 18.27 -15.39 -9.96
N ALA A 347 17.26 -16.11 -9.46
CA ALA A 347 16.32 -16.87 -10.29
C ALA A 347 15.46 -15.95 -11.17
N ARG A 348 14.96 -14.83 -10.63
CA ARG A 348 14.19 -13.84 -11.40
C ARG A 348 15.04 -13.16 -12.46
N ASP A 349 16.29 -12.84 -12.17
CA ASP A 349 17.21 -12.22 -13.13
C ASP A 349 17.52 -13.17 -14.30
N ARG A 350 17.73 -14.45 -14.02
CA ARG A 350 17.85 -15.50 -15.05
C ARG A 350 16.62 -15.51 -15.96
N LEU A 351 15.41 -15.53 -15.38
CA LEU A 351 14.17 -15.46 -16.15
C LEU A 351 14.04 -14.13 -16.91
N ALA A 352 14.48 -13.02 -16.31
CA ALA A 352 14.42 -11.69 -16.92
C ALA A 352 15.31 -11.57 -18.17
N ALA A 353 16.48 -12.22 -18.17
CA ALA A 353 17.35 -12.33 -19.34
C ALA A 353 16.68 -13.09 -20.49
N ALA A 354 15.76 -14.01 -20.19
CA ALA A 354 14.93 -14.72 -21.16
C ALA A 354 13.61 -14.00 -21.50
N GLY A 355 13.36 -12.79 -20.97
CA GLY A 355 12.09 -12.06 -21.15
C GLY A 355 10.92 -12.61 -20.30
N LEU A 356 11.21 -13.41 -19.28
CA LEU A 356 10.26 -14.16 -18.46
C LEU A 356 10.18 -13.70 -17.00
N ALA A 357 10.68 -12.50 -16.67
CA ALA A 357 10.65 -11.97 -15.30
C ALA A 357 9.25 -11.97 -14.67
N HIS A 358 8.19 -11.85 -15.48
CA HIS A 358 6.79 -11.85 -15.05
C HIS A 358 6.32 -13.20 -14.46
N LEU A 359 7.07 -14.29 -14.69
CA LEU A 359 6.76 -15.60 -14.12
C LEU A 359 7.12 -15.71 -12.63
N LEU A 360 7.97 -14.82 -12.12
CA LEU A 360 8.19 -14.60 -10.68
C LEU A 360 7.78 -13.16 -10.33
N PRO A 361 6.49 -12.94 -10.00
CA PRO A 361 5.96 -11.62 -9.67
C PRO A 361 6.77 -10.95 -8.56
N GLY A 362 6.96 -9.65 -8.72
CA GLY A 362 7.87 -8.85 -7.91
C GLY A 362 7.25 -8.22 -6.66
N GLU A 363 5.97 -8.43 -6.42
CA GLU A 363 5.34 -8.02 -5.17
C GLU A 363 5.63 -9.06 -4.08
N HIS A 364 6.22 -8.65 -2.96
CA HIS A 364 6.48 -9.54 -1.83
C HIS A 364 5.69 -9.10 -0.60
N SER A 365 5.25 -10.09 0.18
CA SER A 365 4.71 -9.85 1.51
C SER A 365 5.77 -10.09 2.58
N THR A 366 5.62 -9.47 3.75
CA THR A 366 6.44 -9.80 4.94
C THR A 366 6.18 -11.22 5.44
N GLY A 367 5.03 -11.83 5.08
CA GLY A 367 4.64 -13.20 5.44
C GLY A 367 4.63 -13.44 6.95
N ASP A 368 4.34 -12.38 7.68
CA ASP A 368 4.22 -12.34 9.12
C ASP A 368 2.82 -11.84 9.48
N GLU A 369 1.94 -12.77 9.86
CA GLU A 369 0.62 -12.52 10.41
C GLU A 369 0.72 -11.93 11.83
N THR A 370 1.36 -10.77 11.97
CA THR A 370 1.87 -10.32 13.27
C THR A 370 0.74 -10.13 14.28
N VAL A 371 0.70 -11.02 15.26
CA VAL A 371 -0.23 -11.02 16.40
C VAL A 371 0.41 -11.73 17.59
N TYR A 372 -0.08 -11.44 18.79
CA TYR A 372 0.30 -12.14 20.01
C TYR A 372 -0.56 -13.40 20.24
N TRP A 373 0.01 -14.40 20.92
CA TRP A 373 -0.75 -15.54 21.47
C TRP A 373 -1.59 -15.08 22.67
N ALA A 374 -2.78 -14.52 22.41
CA ALA A 374 -3.59 -13.85 23.42
C ALA A 374 -5.07 -14.18 23.30
N ALA A 375 -5.91 -13.61 24.17
CA ALA A 375 -7.34 -13.89 24.25
C ALA A 375 -8.04 -13.89 22.87
N GLY A 376 -8.70 -15.01 22.55
CA GLY A 376 -9.35 -15.27 21.26
C GLY A 376 -8.61 -16.25 20.35
N VAL A 377 -7.43 -16.74 20.74
CA VAL A 377 -6.81 -17.93 20.12
C VAL A 377 -7.44 -19.22 20.66
N ASP A 378 -7.39 -20.30 19.87
CA ASP A 378 -7.81 -21.63 20.33
C ASP A 378 -6.73 -22.23 21.24
N ASP A 379 -7.04 -22.22 22.53
CA ASP A 379 -6.15 -22.60 23.60
C ASP A 379 -6.63 -23.85 24.37
N SER A 380 -7.48 -24.65 23.73
CA SER A 380 -8.11 -25.83 24.31
C SER A 380 -7.11 -26.88 24.82
N ARG A 381 -5.98 -27.06 24.13
CA ARG A 381 -4.92 -27.98 24.59
C ARG A 381 -4.23 -27.51 25.86
N TYR A 382 -3.89 -26.23 25.95
CA TYR A 382 -3.30 -25.68 27.17
C TYR A 382 -4.30 -25.73 28.33
N THR A 383 -5.59 -25.51 28.06
CA THR A 383 -6.65 -25.68 29.07
C THR A 383 -6.64 -27.09 29.68
N GLY A 384 -6.39 -28.12 28.87
CA GLY A 384 -6.21 -29.49 29.36
C GLY A 384 -4.99 -29.63 30.29
N LEU A 385 -3.86 -29.03 29.93
CA LEU A 385 -2.66 -28.97 30.78
C LEU A 385 -2.92 -28.19 32.08
N ASN A 386 -3.71 -27.12 32.03
CA ASN A 386 -4.08 -26.27 33.15
C ASN A 386 -5.24 -26.84 33.99
N GLY A 387 -5.35 -28.17 34.08
CA GLY A 387 -6.36 -28.84 34.91
C GLY A 387 -7.80 -28.49 34.55
N GLY A 388 -8.08 -28.21 33.27
CA GLY A 388 -9.40 -27.81 32.77
C GLY A 388 -9.75 -26.34 32.97
N ARG A 389 -8.83 -25.51 33.47
CA ARG A 389 -9.05 -24.06 33.67
C ARG A 389 -8.72 -23.28 32.40
N PRO A 390 -9.70 -22.65 31.74
CA PRO A 390 -9.45 -21.91 30.51
C PRO A 390 -8.74 -20.59 30.77
N ARG A 391 -7.78 -20.22 29.91
CA ARG A 391 -7.08 -18.93 29.93
C ARG A 391 -7.93 -17.80 29.34
N SER A 392 -8.95 -17.37 30.09
CA SER A 392 -9.96 -16.39 29.63
C SER A 392 -9.48 -14.94 29.53
N ARG A 393 -8.35 -14.60 30.15
CA ARG A 393 -7.75 -13.25 30.16
C ARG A 393 -6.31 -13.28 29.61
N LEU A 394 -6.01 -14.26 28.77
CA LEU A 394 -4.69 -14.50 28.19
C LEU A 394 -4.12 -13.26 27.51
N ALA A 395 -2.93 -12.85 27.93
CA ALA A 395 -2.15 -11.76 27.35
C ALA A 395 -0.75 -12.25 26.98
N ALA A 396 -0.12 -11.59 26.00
CA ALA A 396 1.26 -11.81 25.60
C ALA A 396 1.78 -10.53 24.91
N ASP A 397 3.07 -10.27 24.77
CA ASP A 397 4.22 -11.07 25.16
C ASP A 397 4.95 -10.41 26.35
N PHE A 398 5.33 -11.21 27.35
CA PHE A 398 6.06 -10.78 28.55
C PHE A 398 7.46 -11.40 28.64
N ASN A 399 8.00 -11.88 27.52
CA ASN A 399 9.36 -12.36 27.45
C ASN A 399 10.33 -11.28 27.98
N PRO A 400 11.40 -11.63 28.74
CA PRO A 400 12.31 -10.64 29.31
C PRO A 400 12.88 -9.61 28.32
N PHE A 401 13.08 -9.99 27.05
CA PHE A 401 13.51 -9.05 26.01
C PHE A 401 12.42 -8.03 25.64
N VAL A 402 11.14 -8.43 25.65
CA VAL A 402 10.01 -7.51 25.43
C VAL A 402 9.90 -6.54 26.60
N VAL A 403 9.98 -7.04 27.83
CA VAL A 403 9.89 -6.15 29.00
C VAL A 403 11.09 -5.21 29.09
N ALA A 404 12.30 -5.68 28.78
CA ALA A 404 13.47 -4.81 28.71
C ALA A 404 13.31 -3.71 27.64
N ASP A 405 12.74 -4.05 26.48
CA ASP A 405 12.46 -3.07 25.42
C ASP A 405 11.38 -2.05 25.84
N ALA A 406 10.34 -2.50 26.53
CA ALA A 406 9.32 -1.61 27.10
C ALA A 406 9.93 -0.64 28.13
N LEU A 407 10.77 -1.16 29.03
CA LEU A 407 11.43 -0.35 30.05
C LEU A 407 12.37 0.69 29.43
N ARG A 408 13.09 0.35 28.34
CA ARG A 408 13.89 1.32 27.58
C ARG A 408 13.07 2.46 26.99
N ASP A 409 11.80 2.20 26.69
CA ASP A 409 10.82 3.20 26.24
C ASP A 409 10.07 3.89 27.39
N GLY A 410 10.46 3.64 28.65
CA GLY A 410 9.83 4.23 29.83
C GLY A 410 8.44 3.64 30.14
N ILE A 411 8.22 2.38 29.75
CA ILE A 411 7.00 1.61 30.04
C ILE A 411 7.39 0.46 30.98
N ASP A 412 6.87 0.48 32.20
CA ASP A 412 6.91 -0.68 33.08
C ASP A 412 5.82 -1.65 32.61
N LEU A 413 6.22 -2.74 31.96
CA LEU A 413 5.31 -3.73 31.38
C LEU A 413 5.16 -4.89 32.35
N ASP A 414 4.02 -4.93 33.04
CA ASP A 414 3.69 -5.95 34.03
C ASP A 414 2.23 -6.38 33.87
N PRO A 415 1.94 -7.65 33.54
CA PRO A 415 0.55 -8.08 33.41
C PRO A 415 -0.16 -8.32 34.74
N ARG A 416 0.56 -8.33 35.87
CA ARG A 416 0.02 -8.77 37.18
C ARG A 416 -0.97 -7.78 37.81
N ASP A 417 -0.79 -6.49 37.57
CA ASP A 417 -1.72 -5.41 37.95
C ASP A 417 -2.75 -5.10 36.85
N GLY A 418 -2.59 -5.74 35.70
CA GLY A 418 -3.44 -5.59 34.52
C GLY A 418 -2.96 -4.47 33.60
N LEU A 419 -2.97 -4.74 32.30
CA LEU A 419 -2.41 -3.82 31.31
C LEU A 419 -3.19 -2.51 31.21
N ASN A 420 -2.54 -1.40 31.54
CA ASN A 420 -3.07 -0.06 31.36
C ASN A 420 -2.98 0.40 29.88
N GLY A 421 -3.57 1.56 29.57
CA GLY A 421 -3.61 2.07 28.19
C GLY A 421 -2.24 2.32 27.56
N ARG A 422 -1.23 2.72 28.34
CA ARG A 422 0.14 2.96 27.84
C ARG A 422 0.83 1.65 27.49
N GLU A 423 0.72 0.64 28.34
CA GLU A 423 1.28 -0.70 28.10
C GLU A 423 0.64 -1.36 26.88
N ARG A 424 -0.70 -1.32 26.79
CA ARG A 424 -1.44 -1.84 25.63
C ARG A 424 -1.02 -1.14 24.35
N PHE A 425 -0.93 0.19 24.37
CA PHE A 425 -0.52 0.92 23.19
C PHE A 425 0.95 0.63 22.81
N TRP A 426 1.84 0.45 23.79
CA TRP A 426 3.22 0.03 23.54
C TRP A 426 3.29 -1.36 22.88
N LEU A 427 2.55 -2.35 23.42
CA LEU A 427 2.47 -3.69 22.85
C LEU A 427 1.91 -3.67 21.42
N HIS A 428 0.91 -2.81 21.14
CA HIS A 428 0.36 -2.58 19.80
C HIS A 428 1.42 -2.03 18.84
N LEU A 429 2.16 -1.00 19.24
CA LEU A 429 3.27 -0.46 18.44
C LEU A 429 4.41 -1.47 18.25
N ASN A 430 4.62 -2.37 19.20
CA ASN A 430 5.63 -3.42 19.08
C ASN A 430 5.32 -4.42 17.94
N LEU A 431 4.03 -4.66 17.63
CA LEU A 431 3.63 -5.40 16.42
C LEU A 431 4.05 -4.65 15.14
N ALA A 432 3.83 -3.34 15.08
CA ALA A 432 4.24 -2.53 13.93
C ALA A 432 5.78 -2.45 13.77
N ARG A 433 6.54 -2.46 14.87
CA ARG A 433 8.01 -2.54 14.85
C ARG A 433 8.50 -3.84 14.21
N GLN A 434 7.80 -4.95 14.44
CA GLN A 434 8.13 -6.22 13.79
C GLN A 434 7.91 -6.15 12.27
N GLN A 435 6.78 -5.59 11.82
CA GLN A 435 6.52 -5.36 10.39
C GLN A 435 7.58 -4.44 9.75
N GLN A 436 7.95 -3.34 10.41
CA GLN A 436 9.01 -2.45 9.95
C GLN A 436 10.33 -3.19 9.78
N ARG A 437 10.71 -4.01 10.77
CA ARG A 437 11.97 -4.74 10.78
C ARG A 437 12.06 -5.72 9.60
N LEU A 438 10.97 -6.41 9.27
CA LEU A 438 10.92 -7.30 8.12
C LEU A 438 11.06 -6.52 6.81
N VAL A 439 10.34 -5.41 6.65
CA VAL A 439 10.47 -4.54 5.47
C VAL A 439 11.89 -4.04 5.31
N ASP A 440 12.56 -3.61 6.39
CA ASP A 440 13.94 -3.15 6.35
C ASP A 440 14.89 -4.26 5.87
N TRP A 441 14.73 -5.48 6.37
CA TRP A 441 15.53 -6.63 5.94
C TRP A 441 15.29 -7.02 4.47
N MET A 442 14.04 -6.93 4.01
CA MET A 442 13.70 -7.19 2.61
C MET A 442 14.28 -6.11 1.70
N LEU A 443 14.19 -4.83 2.09
CA LEU A 443 14.73 -3.70 1.35
C LEU A 443 16.26 -3.75 1.26
N GLU A 444 16.93 -4.21 2.32
CA GLU A 444 18.37 -4.47 2.33
C GLU A 444 18.76 -5.62 1.38
N ALA A 445 17.96 -6.69 1.35
CA ALA A 445 18.26 -7.87 0.55
C ALA A 445 18.01 -7.69 -0.94
N LEU A 446 17.04 -6.85 -1.32
CA LEU A 446 16.61 -6.63 -2.69
C LEU A 446 17.31 -5.39 -3.30
N PRO A 447 18.21 -5.58 -4.29
CA PRO A 447 18.81 -4.46 -5.00
C PRO A 447 17.77 -3.75 -5.89
N ALA A 448 18.09 -2.54 -6.34
CA ALA A 448 17.35 -1.92 -7.43
C ALA A 448 17.55 -2.74 -8.72
N GLU A 449 16.51 -2.84 -9.55
CA GLU A 449 16.62 -3.47 -10.87
C GLU A 449 17.76 -2.87 -11.70
N PRO A 450 18.47 -3.68 -12.50
CA PRO A 450 19.53 -3.18 -13.37
C PRO A 450 18.98 -2.30 -14.50
N ILE A 451 19.74 -1.27 -14.85
CA ILE A 451 19.53 -0.44 -16.02
C ILE A 451 19.90 -1.24 -17.27
N ARG A 452 19.14 -1.09 -18.36
CA ARG A 452 19.38 -1.78 -19.64
C ARG A 452 19.71 -0.77 -20.75
N PRO A 453 20.99 -0.36 -20.89
CA PRO A 453 21.40 0.61 -21.90
C PRO A 453 21.02 0.16 -23.32
N GLY A 454 20.64 1.11 -24.17
CA GLY A 454 20.25 0.83 -25.56
C GLY A 454 18.83 0.29 -25.75
N SER A 455 18.14 -0.11 -24.69
CA SER A 455 16.70 -0.43 -24.76
C SER A 455 15.85 0.85 -24.89
N ARG A 456 14.64 0.72 -25.44
CA ARG A 456 13.68 1.83 -25.56
C ARG A 456 13.28 2.41 -24.20
N THR A 457 13.32 1.59 -23.16
CA THR A 457 12.99 1.92 -21.77
C THR A 457 14.13 1.45 -20.87
N PRO A 458 15.24 2.20 -20.79
CA PRO A 458 16.46 1.74 -20.10
C PRO A 458 16.29 1.62 -18.58
N TYR A 459 15.31 2.32 -18.01
CA TYR A 459 14.97 2.29 -16.59
C TYR A 459 13.72 1.44 -16.37
N ALA A 460 13.63 0.82 -15.20
CA ALA A 460 12.45 0.05 -14.83
C ALA A 460 11.25 1.01 -14.62
N PRO A 461 10.03 0.62 -15.02
CA PRO A 461 8.83 1.42 -14.76
C PRO A 461 8.42 1.40 -13.28
N ASP A 462 8.89 0.39 -12.54
CA ASP A 462 8.69 0.19 -11.11
C ASP A 462 9.82 -0.72 -10.57
N LEU A 463 10.06 -0.70 -9.26
CA LEU A 463 11.10 -1.52 -8.62
C LEU A 463 10.50 -2.54 -7.67
N VAL A 464 11.03 -3.76 -7.67
CA VAL A 464 10.58 -4.82 -6.76
C VAL A 464 10.80 -4.49 -5.31
N ARG A 465 11.95 -3.89 -4.99
CA ARG A 465 12.23 -3.43 -3.62
C ARG A 465 11.27 -2.34 -3.12
N ARG A 466 10.45 -1.76 -3.99
CA ARG A 466 9.37 -0.82 -3.65
C ARG A 466 7.99 -1.47 -3.57
N ASN A 467 7.90 -2.77 -3.86
CA ASN A 467 6.68 -3.57 -3.84
C ASN A 467 6.71 -4.56 -2.65
N LEU A 468 7.03 -4.04 -1.46
CA LEU A 468 7.07 -4.77 -0.19
C LEU A 468 5.81 -4.47 0.61
N PHE A 469 4.97 -5.47 0.84
CA PHE A 469 3.67 -5.32 1.49
C PHE A 469 3.69 -5.97 2.86
N THR A 470 3.11 -5.32 3.86
CA THR A 470 2.99 -5.87 5.21
C THR A 470 1.84 -6.86 5.31
N GLU A 471 1.86 -7.77 6.30
CA GLU A 471 0.82 -8.79 6.50
C GLU A 471 0.22 -8.84 7.92
N PRO A 472 -0.02 -7.73 8.63
CA PRO A 472 -0.72 -7.80 9.92
C PRO A 472 -2.16 -8.29 9.73
N PHE A 473 -2.79 -8.78 10.80
CA PHE A 473 -4.24 -8.99 10.77
C PHE A 473 -4.98 -7.66 10.57
N GLY A 474 -5.96 -7.63 9.66
CA GLY A 474 -6.64 -6.39 9.31
C GLY A 474 -7.69 -5.92 10.33
N MET A 475 -8.15 -6.80 11.21
CA MET A 475 -9.16 -6.50 12.23
C MET A 475 -8.55 -6.05 13.56
N PRO A 476 -9.32 -5.51 14.52
CA PRO A 476 -8.84 -5.27 15.87
C PRO A 476 -8.34 -6.57 16.52
N VAL A 477 -7.08 -6.56 16.96
CA VAL A 477 -6.41 -7.66 17.64
C VAL A 477 -5.92 -7.22 19.02
N PHE A 478 -5.61 -8.18 19.89
CA PHE A 478 -4.92 -7.87 21.15
C PHE A 478 -3.65 -7.07 20.83
N PRO A 479 -3.30 -6.02 21.59
CA PRO A 479 -3.81 -5.64 22.92
C PRO A 479 -4.98 -4.65 22.95
N LEU A 480 -5.41 -4.12 21.79
CA LEU A 480 -6.43 -3.08 21.70
C LEU A 480 -7.83 -3.61 21.37
N LYS A 481 -7.96 -4.89 20.97
CA LYS A 481 -9.25 -5.56 20.79
C LYS A 481 -10.13 -5.41 22.04
N GLY A 482 -11.31 -4.84 21.86
CA GLY A 482 -12.28 -4.57 22.93
C GLY A 482 -11.98 -3.35 23.80
N VAL A 483 -10.83 -2.69 23.63
CA VAL A 483 -10.44 -1.46 24.34
C VAL A 483 -10.58 -0.25 23.43
N ASP A 484 -10.06 -0.34 22.21
CA ASP A 484 -10.15 0.69 21.18
C ASP A 484 -10.36 0.02 19.81
N PRO A 485 -11.61 -0.18 19.36
CA PRO A 485 -11.90 -0.81 18.08
C PRO A 485 -11.53 0.07 16.88
N HIS A 486 -11.19 1.35 17.09
CA HIS A 486 -10.78 2.27 16.04
C HIS A 486 -9.26 2.22 15.75
N ARG A 487 -8.55 1.33 16.44
CA ARG A 487 -7.16 0.95 16.19
C ARG A 487 -7.06 -0.47 15.60
N PRO A 488 -7.64 -0.75 14.42
CA PRO A 488 -7.60 -2.08 13.82
C PRO A 488 -6.16 -2.45 13.43
N GLY A 489 -5.86 -3.75 13.40
CA GLY A 489 -4.52 -4.24 13.10
C GLY A 489 -4.01 -3.88 11.70
N ILE A 490 -4.88 -3.51 10.76
CA ILE A 490 -4.48 -3.01 9.44
C ILE A 490 -3.55 -1.79 9.52
N GLU A 491 -3.66 -0.99 10.58
CA GLU A 491 -2.79 0.17 10.79
C GLU A 491 -1.36 -0.24 11.18
N LEU A 492 -1.15 -1.47 11.67
CA LEU A 492 0.18 -1.98 12.00
C LEU A 492 1.06 -2.16 10.75
N GLY A 493 0.42 -2.23 9.58
CA GLY A 493 1.07 -2.32 8.27
C GLY A 493 1.59 -0.97 7.75
N CYS A 494 1.32 0.11 8.48
CA CYS A 494 1.79 1.44 8.17
C CYS A 494 3.25 1.61 8.60
N VAL A 495 4.18 1.24 7.71
CA VAL A 495 5.62 1.23 7.96
C VAL A 495 6.39 2.05 6.92
N LEU A 496 7.57 2.55 7.28
CA LEU A 496 8.47 3.24 6.35
C LEU A 496 8.94 2.29 5.26
N GLU A 497 9.00 2.80 4.02
CA GLU A 497 9.46 2.09 2.81
C GLU A 497 8.60 0.88 2.39
N GLY A 498 7.74 0.37 3.26
CA GLY A 498 6.75 -0.65 2.97
C GLY A 498 5.48 -0.08 2.37
N ARG A 499 4.59 -1.00 2.01
CA ARG A 499 3.25 -0.72 1.52
C ARG A 499 2.23 -1.44 2.38
N PRO A 500 1.06 -0.83 2.59
CA PRO A 500 0.07 -1.41 3.47
C PRO A 500 -0.49 -2.69 2.84
N GLY A 501 -0.39 -3.80 3.56
CA GLY A 501 -1.20 -4.98 3.33
C GLY A 501 -1.80 -5.48 4.63
N ALA A 502 -2.66 -6.50 4.57
CA ALA A 502 -3.17 -7.18 5.75
C ALA A 502 -3.79 -8.55 5.43
N ALA A 503 -3.94 -9.38 6.47
CA ALA A 503 -4.71 -10.61 6.47
C ALA A 503 -6.20 -10.33 6.75
N TRP A 504 -7.10 -10.76 5.85
CA TRP A 504 -8.54 -10.41 5.89
C TRP A 504 -9.46 -11.62 6.04
N TRP A 505 -10.69 -11.34 6.46
CA TRP A 505 -11.73 -12.31 6.81
C TRP A 505 -13.10 -11.91 6.23
N SER A 506 -13.38 -10.60 6.14
CA SER A 506 -14.67 -10.04 5.69
C SER A 506 -14.46 -8.76 4.89
N GLY A 507 -15.08 -8.65 3.71
CA GLY A 507 -14.96 -7.46 2.86
C GLY A 507 -15.75 -6.25 3.35
N ALA A 508 -16.98 -6.47 3.81
CA ALA A 508 -17.92 -5.41 4.16
C ALA A 508 -17.57 -4.74 5.49
N GLU A 509 -17.31 -5.54 6.52
CA GLU A 509 -16.94 -5.06 7.86
C GLU A 509 -15.61 -4.29 7.83
N MET A 510 -14.71 -4.66 6.92
CA MET A 510 -13.40 -4.03 6.80
C MET A 510 -13.40 -2.81 5.86
N LEU A 511 -14.39 -2.64 4.97
CA LEU A 511 -14.38 -1.59 3.95
C LEU A 511 -14.10 -0.18 4.49
N PRO A 512 -14.68 0.27 5.63
CA PRO A 512 -14.32 1.57 6.20
C PRO A 512 -12.81 1.74 6.43
N TRP A 513 -12.14 0.70 6.93
CA TRP A 513 -10.70 0.68 7.14
C TRP A 513 -9.92 0.53 5.83
N LEU A 514 -10.41 -0.23 4.85
CA LEU A 514 -9.75 -0.37 3.54
C LEU A 514 -9.68 0.95 2.78
N LEU A 515 -10.76 1.73 2.85
CA LEU A 515 -10.81 3.07 2.26
C LEU A 515 -9.91 4.08 2.99
N ARG A 516 -9.49 3.79 4.23
CA ARG A 516 -8.45 4.53 4.96
C ARG A 516 -7.06 4.03 4.57
N GLN A 517 -6.88 2.71 4.47
CA GLN A 517 -5.64 2.06 4.09
C GLN A 517 -5.16 2.50 2.70
N ARG A 518 -6.06 2.64 1.71
CA ARG A 518 -5.68 3.09 0.35
C ARG A 518 -5.07 4.51 0.31
N GLU A 519 -5.27 5.33 1.34
CA GLU A 519 -4.70 6.69 1.42
C GLU A 519 -3.18 6.67 1.63
N TRP A 520 -2.62 5.49 1.89
CA TRP A 520 -1.21 5.23 2.15
C TRP A 520 -0.45 4.70 0.93
N GLY A 521 -1.00 4.88 -0.27
CA GLY A 521 -0.39 4.40 -1.50
C GLY A 521 -1.05 3.14 -2.02
N ARG A 522 -0.28 2.31 -2.72
CA ARG A 522 -0.76 1.04 -3.28
C ARG A 522 -0.92 -0.03 -2.19
N PRO A 523 -2.13 -0.55 -1.93
CA PRO A 523 -2.30 -1.64 -0.97
C PRO A 523 -2.23 -3.02 -1.62
N ALA A 524 -2.18 -4.07 -0.79
CA ALA A 524 -2.32 -5.46 -1.21
C ALA A 524 -3.07 -6.32 -0.17
N LEU A 525 -3.57 -7.46 -0.63
CA LEU A 525 -4.23 -8.48 0.18
C LEU A 525 -3.33 -9.72 0.20
N PRO A 526 -2.24 -9.70 0.99
CA PRO A 526 -1.27 -10.78 1.02
C PRO A 526 -1.79 -12.08 1.61
N ASN A 527 -2.89 -12.02 2.38
CA ASN A 527 -3.55 -13.20 2.90
C ASN A 527 -5.07 -12.97 3.03
N LEU A 528 -5.85 -13.65 2.20
CA LEU A 528 -7.28 -13.79 2.38
C LEU A 528 -7.55 -15.19 2.90
N GLU A 529 -7.84 -15.29 4.19
CA GLU A 529 -8.18 -16.56 4.82
C GLU A 529 -9.58 -17.00 4.37
N CYS A 530 -9.64 -17.89 3.39
CA CYS A 530 -10.91 -18.38 2.85
C CYS A 530 -11.69 -19.20 3.87
N THR A 531 -11.14 -19.55 5.03
CA THR A 531 -11.93 -20.19 6.10
C THR A 531 -12.61 -19.20 7.03
N GLY A 532 -12.16 -17.94 7.04
CA GLY A 532 -12.73 -16.89 7.89
C GLY A 532 -14.05 -16.33 7.37
N ALA A 533 -14.27 -16.30 6.05
CA ALA A 533 -15.55 -15.87 5.49
C ALA A 533 -16.66 -16.91 5.80
N ARG A 534 -17.86 -16.46 6.17
CA ARG A 534 -18.97 -17.35 6.58
C ARG A 534 -19.60 -18.10 5.41
N ASN A 535 -19.50 -17.54 4.21
CA ASN A 535 -20.04 -18.10 2.97
C ASN A 535 -19.25 -17.58 1.75
N ASP A 536 -19.58 -18.08 0.56
CA ASP A 536 -18.87 -17.76 -0.68
C ASP A 536 -19.13 -16.33 -1.18
N SER A 537 -20.33 -15.80 -0.91
CA SER A 537 -20.72 -14.43 -1.20
C SER A 537 -19.85 -13.40 -0.46
N GLU A 538 -19.55 -13.63 0.81
CA GLU A 538 -18.65 -12.78 1.59
C GLU A 538 -17.23 -12.78 1.03
N LEU A 539 -16.74 -13.94 0.56
CA LEU A 539 -15.43 -14.06 -0.07
C LEU A 539 -15.37 -13.26 -1.39
N ALA A 540 -16.41 -13.35 -2.22
CA ALA A 540 -16.54 -12.51 -3.41
C ALA A 540 -16.59 -11.02 -3.05
N GLY A 541 -17.34 -10.65 -1.99
CA GLY A 541 -17.40 -9.29 -1.44
C GLY A 541 -16.02 -8.76 -1.02
N ALA A 542 -15.20 -9.58 -0.36
CA ALA A 542 -13.82 -9.24 0.01
C ALA A 542 -12.94 -8.96 -1.22
N LEU A 543 -13.03 -9.78 -2.27
CA LEU A 543 -12.28 -9.57 -3.51
C LEU A 543 -12.73 -8.29 -4.26
N ARG A 544 -14.04 -7.98 -4.25
CA ARG A 544 -14.57 -6.73 -4.81
C ARG A 544 -14.08 -5.51 -4.04
N ALA A 545 -14.09 -5.57 -2.72
CA ALA A 545 -13.57 -4.51 -1.85
C ALA A 545 -12.07 -4.28 -2.10
N ALA A 546 -11.27 -5.34 -2.19
CA ALA A 546 -9.85 -5.28 -2.53
C ALA A 546 -9.63 -4.59 -3.89
N TYR A 547 -10.36 -5.05 -4.93
CA TYR A 547 -10.24 -4.49 -6.27
C TYR A 547 -10.61 -3.00 -6.30
N ALA A 548 -11.73 -2.60 -5.70
CA ALA A 548 -12.21 -1.23 -5.63
C ALA A 548 -11.24 -0.32 -4.85
N CYS A 549 -10.64 -0.83 -3.78
CA CYS A 549 -9.63 -0.12 -2.99
C CYS A 549 -8.23 -0.14 -3.64
N GLY A 550 -8.11 -0.53 -4.91
CA GLY A 550 -6.86 -0.43 -5.67
C GLY A 550 -5.80 -1.48 -5.33
N HIS A 551 -6.19 -2.61 -4.75
CA HIS A 551 -5.25 -3.66 -4.36
C HIS A 551 -4.50 -4.19 -5.59
N ARG A 552 -3.18 -4.36 -5.42
CA ARG A 552 -2.26 -4.87 -6.45
C ARG A 552 -2.44 -6.37 -6.68
N PHE A 553 -2.59 -7.11 -5.58
CA PHE A 553 -2.81 -8.54 -5.60
C PHE A 553 -3.67 -9.00 -4.43
N ALA A 554 -4.25 -10.18 -4.58
CA ALA A 554 -4.92 -10.94 -3.54
C ALA A 554 -4.40 -12.39 -3.54
N VAL A 555 -4.02 -12.92 -2.38
CA VAL A 555 -3.60 -14.32 -2.22
C VAL A 555 -4.62 -15.03 -1.35
N LEU A 556 -5.20 -16.12 -1.86
CA LEU A 556 -6.25 -16.86 -1.18
C LEU A 556 -5.67 -18.10 -0.50
N TYR A 557 -5.80 -18.14 0.83
CA TYR A 557 -5.35 -19.22 1.70
C TYR A 557 -6.51 -20.17 2.00
N ASN A 558 -6.20 -21.44 2.23
CA ASN A 558 -7.18 -22.47 2.63
C ASN A 558 -8.41 -22.57 1.71
N TRP A 559 -8.31 -22.11 0.46
CA TRP A 559 -9.40 -22.11 -0.51
C TRP A 559 -9.91 -23.52 -0.84
N HIS A 560 -9.07 -24.54 -0.71
CA HIS A 560 -9.41 -25.94 -0.99
C HIS A 560 -10.40 -26.52 0.03
N ARG A 561 -10.62 -25.84 1.17
CA ARG A 561 -11.68 -26.17 2.13
C ARG A 561 -13.06 -25.68 1.68
N ARG A 562 -13.14 -24.96 0.56
CA ARG A 562 -14.38 -24.52 -0.09
C ARG A 562 -14.77 -25.49 -1.20
N GLY A 563 -16.07 -25.73 -1.37
CA GLY A 563 -16.59 -26.68 -2.37
C GLY A 563 -16.24 -26.32 -3.81
N ASP A 564 -16.48 -25.07 -4.25
CA ASP A 564 -16.13 -24.59 -5.60
C ASP A 564 -15.59 -23.16 -5.60
N ILE A 565 -14.30 -23.00 -5.26
CA ILE A 565 -13.63 -21.69 -5.37
C ILE A 565 -13.70 -21.10 -6.80
N GLY A 566 -13.78 -21.94 -7.83
CA GLY A 566 -13.83 -21.49 -9.22
C GLY A 566 -15.12 -20.72 -9.51
N ALA A 567 -16.25 -21.14 -8.92
CA ALA A 567 -17.51 -20.41 -9.01
C ALA A 567 -17.41 -19.02 -8.40
N VAL A 568 -16.84 -18.92 -7.19
CA VAL A 568 -16.63 -17.63 -6.49
C VAL A 568 -15.79 -16.67 -7.34
N LEU A 569 -14.68 -17.17 -7.92
CA LEU A 569 -13.81 -16.34 -8.75
C LEU A 569 -14.46 -15.93 -10.08
N ARG A 570 -15.30 -16.79 -10.68
CA ARG A 570 -16.11 -16.43 -11.87
C ARG A 570 -17.14 -15.35 -11.54
N GLU A 571 -17.81 -15.47 -10.40
CA GLU A 571 -18.76 -14.45 -9.92
C GLU A 571 -18.05 -13.11 -9.67
N PHE A 572 -16.91 -13.14 -8.99
CA PHE A 572 -16.07 -11.97 -8.79
C PHE A 572 -15.67 -11.33 -10.14
N ALA A 573 -15.13 -12.10 -11.08
CA ALA A 573 -14.73 -11.58 -12.38
C ALA A 573 -15.92 -10.99 -13.16
N ALA A 574 -17.08 -11.63 -13.14
CA ALA A 574 -18.30 -11.11 -13.78
C ALA A 574 -18.73 -9.76 -13.19
N SER A 575 -18.56 -9.56 -11.88
CA SER A 575 -18.85 -8.29 -11.20
C SER A 575 -17.89 -7.16 -11.57
N LEU A 576 -16.74 -7.46 -12.19
CA LEU A 576 -15.84 -6.43 -12.69
C LEU A 576 -16.40 -5.79 -13.96
N ASP A 577 -17.02 -6.54 -14.87
CA ASP A 577 -17.58 -5.99 -16.12
C ASP A 577 -18.98 -5.40 -15.94
N ARG A 578 -19.72 -5.86 -14.92
CA ARG A 578 -21.07 -5.37 -14.58
C ARG A 578 -21.06 -4.95 -13.11
N PRO A 579 -21.35 -3.68 -12.78
CA PRO A 579 -21.41 -3.23 -11.39
C PRO A 579 -22.26 -4.19 -10.55
N ALA A 580 -21.71 -4.69 -9.44
CA ALA A 580 -22.49 -5.48 -8.48
C ALA A 580 -23.60 -4.59 -7.93
N GLY A 581 -24.85 -5.04 -8.03
CA GLY A 581 -26.00 -4.18 -7.84
C GLY A 581 -27.09 -4.83 -7.02
N ILE A 582 -27.69 -4.05 -6.12
CA ILE A 582 -28.92 -4.43 -5.44
C ILE A 582 -30.04 -3.87 -6.31
N ARG A 583 -30.66 -4.76 -7.09
CA ARG A 583 -31.84 -4.42 -7.88
C ARG A 583 -33.07 -4.60 -7.00
N ARG A 584 -33.84 -3.54 -6.81
CA ARG A 584 -35.21 -3.64 -6.29
C ARG A 584 -36.14 -3.89 -7.47
N GLU A 585 -37.02 -4.87 -7.31
CA GLU A 585 -38.17 -4.99 -8.19
C GLU A 585 -39.12 -3.78 -7.96
N PRO A 586 -39.84 -3.37 -9.00
CA PRO A 586 -40.64 -2.15 -9.05
C PRO A 586 -42.00 -2.34 -8.36
N GLY A 587 -42.33 -1.43 -7.44
CA GLY A 587 -43.61 -1.41 -6.71
C GLY A 587 -43.54 -0.80 -5.31
N ASP A 588 -42.36 -0.81 -4.68
CA ASP A 588 -42.21 -0.52 -3.24
C ASP A 588 -41.61 0.86 -2.91
N GLY A 589 -41.68 1.82 -3.84
CA GLY A 589 -41.16 3.18 -3.63
C GLY A 589 -42.20 4.10 -3.01
N GLU A 590 -41.88 4.75 -1.90
CA GLU A 590 -42.73 5.79 -1.30
C GLU A 590 -42.55 7.10 -2.08
N TRP A 591 -43.63 7.60 -2.67
CA TRP A 591 -43.66 8.84 -3.44
C TRP A 591 -44.35 9.96 -2.66
N THR A 592 -43.67 11.10 -2.52
CA THR A 592 -44.17 12.28 -1.81
C THR A 592 -44.05 13.52 -2.70
N GLY A 593 -44.72 13.51 -3.85
CA GLY A 593 -44.74 14.65 -4.79
C GLY A 593 -43.38 14.91 -5.46
N THR A 594 -42.43 15.50 -4.73
CA THR A 594 -41.09 15.87 -5.22
C THR A 594 -40.00 14.87 -4.84
N ALA A 595 -40.27 13.91 -3.97
CA ALA A 595 -39.29 12.91 -3.54
C ALA A 595 -39.79 11.48 -3.72
N ALA A 596 -38.87 10.58 -4.03
CA ALA A 596 -39.08 9.14 -4.08
C ALA A 596 -38.05 8.44 -3.20
N SER A 597 -38.49 7.50 -2.37
CA SER A 597 -37.61 6.74 -1.48
C SER A 597 -37.75 5.24 -1.70
N TRP A 598 -36.62 4.53 -1.58
CA TRP A 598 -36.55 3.08 -1.70
C TRP A 598 -35.73 2.50 -0.55
N ASP A 599 -36.29 1.48 0.11
CA ASP A 599 -35.60 0.71 1.13
C ASP A 599 -34.95 -0.54 0.52
N PHE A 600 -33.67 -0.72 0.82
CA PHE A 600 -32.89 -1.86 0.37
C PHE A 600 -32.43 -2.67 1.57
N THR A 601 -32.34 -3.98 1.38
CA THR A 601 -31.62 -4.89 2.28
C THR A 601 -30.38 -5.36 1.54
N ALA A 602 -29.21 -5.22 2.16
CA ALA A 602 -27.95 -5.62 1.58
C ALA A 602 -27.89 -7.15 1.39
N PRO A 603 -27.57 -7.68 0.19
CA PRO A 603 -27.33 -9.09 -0.02
C PRO A 603 -26.05 -9.59 0.68
N ALA A 604 -25.86 -10.90 0.72
CA ALA A 604 -24.73 -11.56 1.39
C ALA A 604 -23.36 -11.14 0.86
N ASP A 605 -23.30 -10.69 -0.39
CA ASP A 605 -22.08 -10.29 -1.11
C ASP A 605 -21.89 -8.76 -1.19
N ALA A 606 -22.78 -8.00 -0.54
CA ALA A 606 -22.67 -6.55 -0.45
C ALA A 606 -21.46 -6.13 0.40
N PHE A 607 -20.85 -5.02 0.01
CA PHE A 607 -19.76 -4.41 0.76
C PHE A 607 -19.87 -2.88 0.76
N GLY A 608 -20.33 -2.28 -0.34
CA GLY A 608 -20.60 -0.85 -0.40
C GLY A 608 -21.32 -0.40 -1.67
N VAL A 609 -21.63 0.89 -1.74
CA VAL A 609 -22.38 1.53 -2.83
C VAL A 609 -21.68 2.82 -3.21
N ASN A 610 -21.49 3.10 -4.50
CA ASN A 610 -20.99 4.41 -4.94
C ASN A 610 -21.72 4.97 -6.17
N ARG A 611 -22.78 4.30 -6.64
CA ARG A 611 -23.52 4.71 -7.83
C ARG A 611 -25.00 4.36 -7.67
N VAL A 612 -25.87 5.29 -8.06
CA VAL A 612 -27.32 5.06 -8.15
C VAL A 612 -27.80 5.45 -9.53
N ASP A 613 -28.41 4.49 -10.21
CA ASP A 613 -28.95 4.67 -11.54
C ASP A 613 -30.48 4.73 -11.50
N PHE A 614 -31.05 5.60 -12.33
CA PHE A 614 -32.50 5.78 -12.44
C PHE A 614 -32.89 6.35 -13.80
N TYR A 615 -34.19 6.37 -14.07
CA TYR A 615 -34.74 6.77 -15.37
C TYR A 615 -35.68 7.98 -15.23
N PRO A 616 -35.16 9.22 -15.39
CA PRO A 616 -36.01 10.40 -15.43
C PRO A 616 -36.92 10.41 -16.68
N ALA A 617 -38.21 10.65 -16.49
CA ALA A 617 -39.18 10.87 -17.55
C ALA A 617 -39.07 12.28 -18.13
N GLY A 618 -39.39 12.37 -19.42
CA GLY A 618 -39.49 13.63 -20.13
C GLY A 618 -38.14 14.18 -20.61
N PRO A 619 -38.15 15.02 -21.66
CA PRO A 619 -36.98 15.77 -22.10
C PRO A 619 -36.81 17.01 -21.21
N GLY A 620 -35.67 17.15 -20.52
CA GLY A 620 -35.39 18.32 -19.69
C GLY A 620 -34.15 18.14 -18.83
N ARG A 621 -33.59 19.20 -18.27
CA ARG A 621 -32.58 19.10 -17.20
C ARG A 621 -33.28 19.33 -15.88
N ALA A 622 -32.95 18.54 -14.88
CA ALA A 622 -33.48 18.74 -13.55
C ALA A 622 -32.38 18.61 -12.51
N ARG A 623 -32.53 19.35 -11.42
CA ARG A 623 -31.60 19.32 -10.30
C ARG A 623 -32.15 18.39 -9.24
N VAL A 624 -31.40 17.34 -8.96
CA VAL A 624 -31.75 16.30 -7.98
C VAL A 624 -30.83 16.32 -6.79
N ARG A 625 -31.34 15.88 -5.65
CA ARG A 625 -30.56 15.42 -4.51
C ARG A 625 -30.81 13.93 -4.30
N LEU A 626 -29.77 13.12 -4.37
CA LEU A 626 -29.79 11.73 -3.95
C LEU A 626 -29.23 11.65 -2.53
N ARG A 627 -30.00 11.10 -1.59
CA ARG A 627 -29.59 10.80 -0.22
C ARG A 627 -29.53 9.28 -0.03
N VAL A 628 -28.45 8.76 0.54
CA VAL A 628 -28.30 7.36 0.96
C VAL A 628 -27.94 7.35 2.44
N HIS A 629 -28.68 6.61 3.25
CA HIS A 629 -28.42 6.50 4.69
C HIS A 629 -28.79 5.12 5.24
N HIS A 630 -28.16 4.72 6.33
CA HIS A 630 -28.54 3.51 7.07
C HIS A 630 -29.92 3.68 7.72
N LYS A 631 -30.75 2.64 7.67
CA LYS A 631 -32.07 2.61 8.33
C LYS A 631 -32.00 1.91 9.69
N ASP A 632 -31.04 1.00 9.85
CA ASP A 632 -30.87 0.18 11.04
C ASP A 632 -29.65 0.66 11.85
N GLY A 633 -29.84 0.84 13.15
CA GLY A 633 -28.75 1.07 14.11
C GLY A 633 -28.46 2.53 14.46
N ALA A 634 -27.51 2.71 15.38
CA ALA A 634 -27.03 4.02 15.86
C ALA A 634 -25.93 4.62 14.95
N ASP A 635 -25.71 4.05 13.76
CA ASP A 635 -24.69 4.53 12.83
C ASP A 635 -25.26 5.67 11.98
N PRO A 636 -24.77 6.92 12.12
CA PRO A 636 -25.32 8.07 11.43
C PRO A 636 -24.85 8.18 9.96
N GLY A 637 -24.28 7.11 9.40
CA GLY A 637 -23.80 7.07 8.02
C GLY A 637 -24.84 7.59 7.04
N GLU A 638 -24.54 8.74 6.44
CA GLU A 638 -25.40 9.43 5.49
C GLU A 638 -24.56 10.15 4.42
N VAL A 639 -25.02 10.07 3.17
CA VAL A 639 -24.48 10.87 2.08
C VAL A 639 -25.59 11.39 1.19
N ALA A 640 -25.57 12.70 0.93
CA ALA A 640 -26.46 13.36 0.01
C ALA A 640 -25.68 14.12 -1.08
N VAL A 641 -25.88 13.74 -2.34
CA VAL A 641 -25.24 14.37 -3.52
C VAL A 641 -26.28 15.12 -4.32
N THR A 642 -26.00 16.39 -4.63
CA THR A 642 -26.84 17.21 -5.50
C THR A 642 -26.19 17.39 -6.86
N THR A 643 -26.90 17.04 -7.93
CA THR A 643 -26.39 17.16 -9.31
C THR A 643 -27.51 17.52 -10.29
N GLU A 644 -27.12 17.96 -11.49
CA GLU A 644 -28.02 18.07 -12.62
C GLU A 644 -28.06 16.74 -13.38
N VAL A 645 -29.26 16.34 -13.78
CA VAL A 645 -29.50 15.15 -14.61
C VAL A 645 -30.32 15.53 -15.84
N ALA A 646 -29.98 14.92 -16.96
CA ALA A 646 -30.74 15.05 -18.19
C ALA A 646 -31.84 13.97 -18.26
N GLY A 647 -33.07 14.39 -18.53
CA GLY A 647 -34.25 13.57 -18.74
C GLY A 647 -34.19 12.77 -20.04
N GLY A 648 -34.96 11.68 -20.08
CA GLY A 648 -35.16 10.88 -21.30
C GLY A 648 -34.09 9.82 -21.56
N LYS A 649 -33.05 9.70 -20.71
CA LYS A 649 -32.03 8.65 -20.73
C LYS A 649 -31.76 8.15 -19.31
N ARG A 650 -31.13 6.98 -19.18
CA ARG A 650 -30.60 6.48 -17.89
C ARG A 650 -29.66 7.54 -17.31
N ALA A 651 -29.95 8.00 -16.10
CA ALA A 651 -29.09 8.88 -15.32
C ALA A 651 -28.33 8.06 -14.28
N ALA A 652 -27.12 8.50 -13.94
CA ALA A 652 -26.27 7.89 -12.92
C ALA A 652 -25.76 9.00 -11.99
N ILE A 653 -25.97 8.85 -10.68
CA ILE A 653 -25.38 9.72 -9.66
C ILE A 653 -24.32 8.92 -8.93
N TYR A 654 -23.11 9.46 -8.86
CA TYR A 654 -22.02 8.83 -8.11
C TYR A 654 -21.87 9.48 -6.74
N LEU A 655 -21.73 8.64 -5.73
CA LEU A 655 -21.37 9.04 -4.38
C LEU A 655 -19.88 9.41 -4.34
N PRO A 656 -19.45 10.29 -3.41
CA PRO A 656 -18.07 10.75 -3.30
C PRO A 656 -17.06 9.67 -2.92
N ALA A 657 -17.52 8.59 -2.30
CA ALA A 657 -16.75 7.39 -1.99
C ALA A 657 -17.71 6.20 -1.96
N LEU A 658 -17.18 4.98 -1.79
CA LEU A 658 -18.02 3.84 -1.40
C LEU A 658 -18.65 4.08 -0.02
N PHE A 659 -19.97 4.21 -0.01
CA PHE A 659 -20.80 4.15 1.19
C PHE A 659 -20.83 2.70 1.68
N PRO A 660 -20.31 2.39 2.88
CA PRO A 660 -20.28 1.02 3.38
C PRO A 660 -21.69 0.46 3.54
N VAL A 661 -21.88 -0.80 3.14
CA VAL A 661 -23.16 -1.51 3.34
C VAL A 661 -22.84 -2.94 3.74
N GLU A 662 -23.13 -3.27 5.00
CA GLU A 662 -22.95 -4.62 5.53
C GLU A 662 -24.08 -5.55 5.09
N PRO A 663 -23.79 -6.84 4.77
CA PRO A 663 -24.79 -7.85 4.49
C PRO A 663 -25.93 -7.88 5.52
N GLY A 664 -27.16 -7.96 5.04
CA GLY A 664 -28.38 -7.98 5.86
C GLY A 664 -28.83 -6.63 6.42
N ARG A 665 -27.97 -5.59 6.46
CA ARG A 665 -28.38 -4.26 6.93
C ARG A 665 -29.34 -3.59 5.93
N ARG A 666 -30.30 -2.83 6.45
CA ARG A 666 -31.17 -1.98 5.63
C ARG A 666 -30.61 -0.58 5.48
N PHE A 667 -30.78 -0.04 4.30
CA PHE A 667 -30.46 1.34 3.97
C PHE A 667 -31.53 1.91 3.05
N ARG A 668 -31.65 3.24 3.02
CA ARG A 668 -32.64 3.94 2.21
C ARG A 668 -31.93 4.85 1.23
N ALA A 669 -32.35 4.79 -0.04
CA ALA A 669 -32.02 5.81 -1.03
C ALA A 669 -33.23 6.69 -1.26
N THR A 670 -33.05 8.01 -1.22
CA THR A 670 -34.10 9.01 -1.47
C THR A 670 -33.63 9.95 -2.57
N LEU A 671 -34.42 10.08 -3.64
CA LEU A 671 -34.18 11.03 -4.72
C LEU A 671 -35.20 12.17 -4.62
N GLU A 672 -34.72 13.38 -4.41
CA GLU A 672 -35.52 14.61 -4.30
C GLU A 672 -35.30 15.48 -5.54
N SER A 673 -36.38 15.96 -6.18
CA SER A 673 -36.29 17.04 -7.16
C SER A 673 -36.21 18.40 -6.45
N LEU A 674 -35.10 19.12 -6.68
CA LEU A 674 -34.88 20.45 -6.12
C LEU A 674 -35.29 21.57 -7.09
N ALA A 675 -35.21 21.31 -8.40
CA ALA A 675 -35.62 22.25 -9.44
C ALA A 675 -35.89 21.53 -10.77
N GLY A 676 -36.99 21.92 -11.42
CA GLY A 676 -37.50 21.28 -12.63
C GLY A 676 -38.37 20.05 -12.32
N PRO A 677 -39.36 19.73 -13.17
CA PRO A 677 -40.13 18.52 -12.99
C PRO A 677 -39.25 17.29 -13.26
N ILE A 678 -39.22 16.36 -12.31
CA ILE A 678 -38.75 15.00 -12.55
C ILE A 678 -39.92 14.11 -12.24
N THR A 679 -40.65 13.74 -13.27
CA THR A 679 -41.41 12.52 -13.19
C THR A 679 -40.39 11.40 -13.40
N LEU A 680 -40.27 10.39 -12.54
CA LEU A 680 -39.47 9.22 -12.91
C LEU A 680 -40.31 8.37 -13.87
N ARG A 681 -39.69 7.93 -14.97
CA ARG A 681 -40.36 7.10 -15.97
C ARG A 681 -40.40 5.67 -15.45
N LEU A 682 -41.55 5.03 -15.57
CA LEU A 682 -41.60 3.58 -15.65
C LEU A 682 -40.78 3.16 -16.89
N ALA A 683 -39.90 2.17 -16.77
CA ALA A 683 -39.19 1.56 -17.89
C ALA A 683 -40.18 0.94 -18.89
N LEU A 684 -39.71 0.57 -20.08
CA LEU A 684 -40.52 0.07 -21.20
C LEU A 684 -41.31 -1.23 -20.88
N ASP A 685 -40.96 -1.91 -19.79
CA ASP A 685 -41.64 -3.06 -19.19
C ASP A 685 -42.63 -2.68 -18.06
N GLY A 686 -42.91 -1.38 -17.85
CA GLY A 686 -43.90 -0.87 -16.90
C GLY A 686 -43.39 -0.56 -15.49
N ARG A 687 -42.07 -0.39 -15.30
CA ARG A 687 -41.42 -0.51 -13.97
C ARG A 687 -40.42 0.62 -13.64
N PRO A 688 -40.48 1.40 -12.54
CA PRO A 688 -39.45 2.40 -12.25
C PRO A 688 -38.24 1.69 -11.62
N ALA A 689 -37.16 1.48 -12.39
CA ALA A 689 -35.95 0.85 -11.88
C ALA A 689 -35.03 1.92 -11.26
N VAL A 690 -34.85 1.85 -9.93
CA VAL A 690 -33.67 2.41 -9.27
C VAL A 690 -32.71 1.27 -8.97
N GLU A 691 -31.48 1.41 -9.44
CA GLU A 691 -30.42 0.44 -9.20
C GLU A 691 -29.36 1.08 -8.31
N VAL A 692 -29.06 0.44 -7.19
CA VAL A 692 -27.99 0.86 -6.30
C VAL A 692 -26.80 -0.06 -6.52
N LEU A 693 -25.66 0.51 -6.93
CA LEU A 693 -24.54 -0.21 -7.52
C LEU A 693 -23.21 0.12 -6.81
N ALA A 694 -22.34 -0.89 -6.77
CA ALA A 694 -20.90 -0.73 -6.57
C ALA A 694 -20.20 -0.66 -7.94
N ASP A 695 -19.93 0.54 -8.42
CA ASP A 695 -19.07 0.78 -9.59
C ASP A 695 -17.59 0.60 -9.19
N LEU A 696 -17.14 -0.66 -9.29
CA LEU A 696 -15.80 -1.09 -8.91
C LEU A 696 -14.69 -0.40 -9.71
N GLU A 697 -14.96 -0.10 -10.99
CA GLU A 697 -13.98 0.56 -11.86
C GLU A 697 -13.82 2.02 -11.49
N ALA A 698 -14.93 2.74 -11.29
CA ALA A 698 -14.87 4.14 -10.86
C ALA A 698 -14.13 4.28 -9.52
N GLU A 699 -14.40 3.39 -8.56
CA GLU A 699 -13.68 3.43 -7.29
C GLU A 699 -12.21 3.03 -7.41
N ARG A 700 -11.90 2.02 -8.24
CA ARG A 700 -10.51 1.63 -8.48
C ARG A 700 -9.70 2.79 -9.07
N LEU A 701 -10.25 3.53 -10.03
CA LEU A 701 -9.55 4.69 -10.62
C LEU A 701 -9.28 5.79 -9.58
N ARG A 702 -10.22 6.03 -8.65
CA ARG A 702 -10.00 6.94 -7.51
C ARG A 702 -8.87 6.44 -6.61
N SER A 703 -8.89 5.15 -6.27
CA SER A 703 -7.84 4.51 -5.46
C SER A 703 -6.47 4.52 -6.15
N GLU A 704 -6.41 4.29 -7.46
CA GLU A 704 -5.16 4.36 -8.24
C GLU A 704 -4.61 5.79 -8.34
N ALA A 705 -5.47 6.82 -8.41
CA ALA A 705 -5.05 8.22 -8.39
C ALA A 705 -4.48 8.63 -7.03
N ILE A 706 -5.06 8.12 -5.93
CA ILE A 706 -4.49 8.25 -4.58
C ILE A 706 -3.12 7.56 -4.51
N ALA A 707 -3.04 6.32 -5.00
CA ALA A 707 -1.81 5.53 -4.98
C ALA A 707 -0.67 6.19 -5.76
N ASP A 708 -0.90 6.62 -7.01
CA ASP A 708 0.11 7.29 -7.82
C ASP A 708 0.64 8.57 -7.13
N ARG A 709 -0.23 9.32 -6.44
CA ARG A 709 0.18 10.49 -5.64
C ARG A 709 1.06 10.09 -4.46
N GLN A 710 0.59 9.16 -3.64
CA GLN A 710 1.26 8.82 -2.39
C GLN A 710 2.56 8.06 -2.64
N ASP A 711 2.60 7.16 -3.62
CA ASP A 711 3.82 6.45 -4.04
C ASP A 711 4.92 7.43 -4.48
N ALA A 712 4.56 8.48 -5.22
CA ALA A 712 5.51 9.53 -5.64
C ALA A 712 6.04 10.35 -4.46
N ILE A 713 5.17 10.70 -3.50
CA ILE A 713 5.57 11.43 -2.28
C ILE A 713 6.54 10.57 -1.47
N ASP A 714 6.16 9.33 -1.16
CA ASP A 714 6.95 8.42 -0.33
C ASP A 714 8.32 8.14 -0.94
N LEU A 715 8.37 7.90 -2.26
CA LEU A 715 9.62 7.64 -2.97
C LEU A 715 10.55 8.86 -2.96
N VAL A 716 10.04 10.05 -3.25
CA VAL A 716 10.85 11.29 -3.23
C VAL A 716 11.36 11.58 -1.82
N GLU A 717 10.52 11.40 -0.79
CA GLU A 717 10.94 11.59 0.61
C GLU A 717 11.98 10.55 1.05
N SER A 718 11.81 9.29 0.66
CA SER A 718 12.80 8.23 0.87
C SER A 718 14.15 8.59 0.26
N LEU A 719 14.16 8.98 -1.02
CA LEU A 719 15.38 9.34 -1.74
C LEU A 719 16.05 10.59 -1.17
N ARG A 720 15.27 11.58 -0.71
CA ARG A 720 15.82 12.73 0.02
C ARG A 720 16.60 12.31 1.26
N ARG A 721 16.04 11.40 2.08
CA ARG A 721 16.73 10.88 3.28
C ARG A 721 18.03 10.16 2.89
N ILE A 722 17.96 9.28 1.90
CA ILE A 722 19.13 8.53 1.41
C ILE A 722 20.21 9.47 0.86
N HIS A 723 19.82 10.46 0.04
CA HIS A 723 20.75 11.42 -0.56
C HIS A 723 21.31 12.42 0.45
N ALA A 724 20.58 12.72 1.52
CA ALA A 724 21.08 13.55 2.63
C ALA A 724 22.12 12.79 3.48
N ALA A 725 22.01 11.47 3.57
CA ALA A 725 22.88 10.63 4.40
C ALA A 725 24.20 10.22 3.72
N GLY A 726 24.35 10.39 2.39
CA GLY A 726 25.51 9.87 1.67
C GLY A 726 25.88 10.64 0.39
N LEU A 727 27.12 10.42 -0.07
CA LEU A 727 27.61 10.99 -1.33
C LEU A 727 26.99 10.24 -2.52
N GLN A 728 25.91 10.80 -3.07
CA GLN A 728 25.29 10.28 -4.28
C GLN A 728 25.86 10.94 -5.54
N PRO A 729 25.99 10.20 -6.67
CA PRO A 729 26.43 10.77 -7.94
C PRO A 729 25.56 11.94 -8.38
N TYR A 730 26.16 12.86 -9.14
CA TYR A 730 25.43 13.99 -9.74
C TYR A 730 24.18 13.54 -10.51
N PHE A 731 24.26 12.42 -11.23
CA PHE A 731 23.15 11.91 -12.05
C PHE A 731 21.93 11.46 -11.24
N ALA A 732 22.15 10.80 -10.09
CA ALA A 732 21.07 10.43 -9.18
C ALA A 732 20.41 11.69 -8.59
N ARG A 733 21.20 12.70 -8.24
CA ARG A 733 20.69 13.99 -7.72
C ARG A 733 19.88 14.77 -8.76
N ASP A 734 20.35 14.83 -10.01
CA ASP A 734 19.65 15.47 -11.14
C ASP A 734 18.31 14.77 -11.45
N ALA A 735 18.29 13.43 -11.39
CA ALA A 735 17.06 12.66 -11.52
C ALA A 735 16.10 12.88 -10.33
N LEU A 736 16.62 12.98 -9.11
CA LEU A 736 15.81 13.34 -7.93
C LEU A 736 15.24 14.75 -8.05
N GLU A 737 16.04 15.75 -8.47
CA GLU A 737 15.56 17.11 -8.73
C GLU A 737 14.46 17.11 -9.80
N SER A 738 14.61 16.30 -10.84
CA SER A 738 13.55 16.10 -11.85
C SER A 738 12.27 15.51 -11.24
N ALA A 739 12.40 14.55 -10.32
CA ALA A 739 11.27 13.97 -9.59
C ALA A 739 10.59 15.01 -8.69
N GLU A 740 11.37 15.82 -7.96
CA GLU A 740 10.87 16.89 -7.10
C GLU A 740 10.15 17.98 -7.91
N ASN A 741 10.71 18.36 -9.05
CA ASN A 741 10.09 19.32 -9.97
C ASN A 741 8.78 18.78 -10.54
N ALA A 742 8.73 17.51 -10.91
CA ALA A 742 7.50 16.85 -11.36
C ALA A 742 6.45 16.76 -10.25
N LEU A 743 6.88 16.45 -9.02
CA LEU A 743 6.01 16.38 -7.83
C LEU A 743 5.43 17.76 -7.49
N GLY A 744 6.25 18.81 -7.52
CA GLY A 744 5.83 20.20 -7.34
C GLY A 744 4.86 20.67 -8.43
N ALA A 745 5.04 20.18 -9.66
CA ALA A 745 4.13 20.36 -10.79
C ALA A 745 2.91 19.40 -10.77
N ARG A 746 2.73 18.60 -9.71
CA ARG A 746 1.60 17.65 -9.53
C ARG A 746 1.48 16.61 -10.65
N ARG A 747 2.59 16.26 -11.30
CA ARG A 747 2.70 15.15 -12.27
C ARG A 747 3.23 13.90 -11.56
N PHE A 748 2.36 13.23 -10.82
CA PHE A 748 2.77 12.24 -9.83
C PHE A 748 3.36 10.98 -10.46
N ARG A 749 2.79 10.48 -11.56
CA ARG A 749 3.38 9.32 -12.25
C ARG A 749 4.76 9.67 -12.82
N SER A 750 4.89 10.86 -13.41
CA SER A 750 6.16 11.37 -13.90
C SER A 750 7.19 11.53 -12.77
N ALA A 751 6.76 12.02 -11.60
CA ALA A 751 7.61 12.15 -10.42
C ALA A 751 8.06 10.78 -9.91
N TYR A 752 7.15 9.80 -9.84
CA TYR A 752 7.47 8.43 -9.47
C TYR A 752 8.50 7.82 -10.43
N THR A 753 8.27 7.88 -11.74
CA THR A 753 9.22 7.36 -12.75
C THR A 753 10.59 8.03 -12.67
N ALA A 754 10.63 9.36 -12.47
CA ALA A 754 11.90 10.06 -12.26
C ALA A 754 12.59 9.65 -10.95
N GLY A 755 11.82 9.39 -9.89
CA GLY A 755 12.31 8.85 -8.62
C GLY A 755 12.89 7.44 -8.78
N ILE A 756 12.22 6.55 -9.51
CA ILE A 756 12.71 5.19 -9.81
C ILE A 756 14.04 5.28 -10.56
N ARG A 757 14.12 6.17 -11.56
CA ARG A 757 15.38 6.47 -12.25
C ARG A 757 16.46 6.97 -11.30
N ALA A 758 16.12 7.89 -10.38
CA ALA A 758 17.08 8.39 -9.39
C ALA A 758 17.61 7.27 -8.50
N GLU A 759 16.74 6.34 -8.08
CA GLU A 759 17.13 5.19 -7.27
C GLU A 759 18.02 4.19 -8.01
N GLN A 760 17.69 3.84 -9.26
CA GLN A 760 18.55 2.96 -10.08
C GLN A 760 19.92 3.59 -10.39
N LEU A 761 19.98 4.93 -10.41
CA LEU A 761 21.21 5.68 -10.57
C LEU A 761 21.95 5.92 -9.24
N ALA A 762 21.33 5.69 -8.08
CA ALA A 762 22.00 5.78 -6.80
C ALA A 762 23.00 4.63 -6.65
N LEU A 763 24.06 4.83 -5.87
CA LEU A 763 25.07 3.79 -5.67
C LEU A 763 24.63 2.80 -4.58
N PRO A 764 24.82 1.48 -4.79
CA PRO A 764 25.37 0.86 -6.01
C PRO A 764 24.38 0.85 -7.20
N ALA A 765 24.87 1.19 -8.40
CA ALA A 765 24.06 1.24 -9.64
C ALA A 765 24.38 0.06 -10.55
N ALA A 766 23.39 -0.78 -10.87
CA ALA A 766 23.56 -1.99 -11.68
C ALA A 766 23.14 -1.78 -13.14
N PHE A 767 23.85 -2.45 -14.05
CA PHE A 767 23.62 -2.41 -15.50
C PHE A 767 23.69 -3.82 -16.08
N ASP A 768 22.70 -4.18 -16.90
CA ASP A 768 22.74 -5.38 -17.74
C ASP A 768 23.16 -4.97 -19.16
N LEU A 769 24.22 -5.58 -19.67
CA LEU A 769 24.80 -5.32 -20.98
C LEU A 769 24.75 -6.57 -21.85
N GLU A 770 24.32 -6.39 -23.10
CA GLU A 770 24.40 -7.39 -24.17
C GLU A 770 25.71 -7.25 -24.95
N ALA A 771 26.14 -8.30 -25.65
CA ALA A 771 27.28 -8.21 -26.57
C ALA A 771 26.97 -7.23 -27.74
N PRO A 772 27.94 -6.41 -28.20
CA PRO A 772 29.36 -6.41 -27.85
C PRO A 772 29.72 -5.58 -26.59
N GLY A 773 28.73 -5.13 -25.83
CA GLY A 773 28.85 -4.22 -24.71
C GLY A 773 28.14 -2.90 -24.95
N GLY A 774 28.43 -1.90 -24.13
CA GLY A 774 27.76 -0.61 -24.20
C GLY A 774 28.32 0.39 -23.20
N ARG A 775 27.78 1.60 -23.26
CA ARG A 775 28.06 2.64 -22.27
C ARG A 775 27.13 2.48 -21.07
N LEU A 776 27.69 2.58 -19.86
CA LEU A 776 26.94 2.61 -18.60
C LEU A 776 26.23 3.96 -18.40
N ALA A 777 25.49 4.45 -19.40
CA ALA A 777 24.93 5.80 -19.37
C ALA A 777 23.98 5.99 -18.17
N PRO A 778 24.07 7.11 -17.43
CA PRO A 778 24.80 8.34 -17.75
C PRO A 778 26.30 8.34 -17.36
N TYR A 779 26.80 7.30 -16.68
CA TYR A 779 28.21 7.17 -16.36
C TYR A 779 29.07 7.07 -17.64
N TRP A 780 30.27 7.64 -17.60
CA TRP A 780 31.16 7.74 -18.76
C TRP A 780 32.07 6.52 -18.93
N ILE A 781 31.61 5.36 -18.48
CA ILE A 781 32.33 4.10 -18.57
C ILE A 781 31.76 3.32 -19.75
N GLN A 782 32.60 3.07 -20.74
CA GLN A 782 32.33 2.15 -21.84
C GLN A 782 32.78 0.76 -21.42
N VAL A 783 31.95 -0.25 -21.64
CA VAL A 783 32.28 -1.65 -21.38
C VAL A 783 32.18 -2.41 -22.70
N GLN A 784 33.19 -3.25 -22.97
CA GLN A 784 33.24 -4.17 -24.11
C GLN A 784 33.19 -5.59 -23.58
N CYS A 785 32.12 -6.33 -23.88
CA CYS A 785 31.92 -7.72 -23.45
C CYS A 785 31.73 -8.62 -24.67
N PRO A 786 32.82 -8.97 -25.38
CA PRO A 786 32.75 -9.71 -26.64
C PRO A 786 32.27 -11.17 -26.45
N GLY A 787 32.40 -11.72 -25.25
CA GLY A 787 32.07 -13.13 -24.95
C GLY A 787 30.65 -13.36 -24.47
N GLY A 788 29.77 -12.36 -24.51
CA GLY A 788 28.35 -12.49 -24.17
C GLY A 788 27.88 -11.51 -23.08
N PRO A 789 26.64 -11.68 -22.60
CA PRO A 789 26.01 -10.78 -21.63
C PRO A 789 26.81 -10.63 -20.33
N LEU A 790 26.71 -9.45 -19.73
CA LEU A 790 27.45 -9.05 -18.54
C LEU A 790 26.58 -8.19 -17.63
N ARG A 791 26.71 -8.36 -16.32
CA ARG A 791 26.27 -7.38 -15.34
C ARG A 791 27.44 -6.55 -14.84
N ALA A 792 27.30 -5.24 -14.89
CA ALA A 792 28.23 -4.27 -14.32
C ALA A 792 27.56 -3.49 -13.19
N VAL A 793 28.19 -3.43 -12.01
CA VAL A 793 27.69 -2.69 -10.84
C VAL A 793 28.70 -1.63 -10.47
N ILE A 794 28.29 -0.37 -10.49
CA ILE A 794 29.11 0.75 -10.04
C ILE A 794 28.85 0.93 -8.54
N SER A 795 29.86 0.69 -7.70
CA SER A 795 29.77 0.85 -6.24
C SER A 795 30.31 2.20 -5.76
N ALA A 796 31.21 2.81 -6.53
CA ALA A 796 31.73 4.14 -6.31
C ALA A 796 31.92 4.88 -7.64
N TYR A 797 31.56 6.16 -7.70
CA TYR A 797 31.80 7.02 -8.86
C TYR A 797 32.02 8.47 -8.44
N GLY A 798 33.24 8.96 -8.64
CA GLY A 798 33.65 10.32 -8.36
C GLY A 798 34.16 11.04 -9.61
N GLU A 799 34.84 12.17 -9.41
CA GLU A 799 35.39 12.96 -10.52
C GLU A 799 36.57 12.29 -11.22
N ARG A 800 37.31 11.43 -10.50
CA ARG A 800 38.55 10.81 -10.98
C ARG A 800 38.63 9.31 -10.74
N ALA A 801 37.85 8.78 -9.81
CA ALA A 801 37.87 7.38 -9.43
C ALA A 801 36.48 6.74 -9.59
N ALA A 802 36.45 5.50 -10.03
CA ALA A 802 35.25 4.67 -10.06
C ALA A 802 35.61 3.23 -9.70
N ILE A 803 34.69 2.52 -9.03
CA ILE A 803 34.81 1.10 -8.73
C ILE A 803 33.65 0.39 -9.42
N VAL A 804 33.98 -0.57 -10.28
CA VAL A 804 33.02 -1.35 -11.06
C VAL A 804 33.22 -2.83 -10.75
N THR A 805 32.17 -3.49 -10.27
CA THR A 805 32.12 -4.94 -10.14
C THR A 805 31.49 -5.54 -11.40
N LEU A 806 32.19 -6.47 -12.04
CA LEU A 806 31.75 -7.14 -13.25
C LEU A 806 31.42 -8.60 -12.97
N ARG A 807 30.32 -9.12 -13.52
CA ARG A 807 29.93 -10.54 -13.42
C ARG A 807 29.36 -11.02 -14.76
N SER A 808 29.89 -12.12 -15.29
CA SER A 808 29.39 -12.77 -16.51
C SER A 808 29.08 -14.24 -16.28
N ALA A 809 28.17 -14.81 -17.06
CA ALA A 809 27.90 -16.24 -17.09
C ALA A 809 28.94 -17.03 -17.92
N SER A 810 29.71 -16.36 -18.77
CA SER A 810 30.77 -16.96 -19.60
C SER A 810 32.15 -16.48 -19.17
N ALA A 811 33.17 -17.30 -19.43
CA ALA A 811 34.55 -16.87 -19.31
C ALA A 811 34.85 -15.89 -20.45
N GLN A 812 35.32 -14.68 -20.14
CA GLN A 812 35.65 -13.68 -21.16
C GLN A 812 36.56 -12.58 -20.60
N THR A 813 37.33 -11.93 -21.49
CA THR A 813 38.06 -10.71 -21.17
C THR A 813 37.19 -9.50 -21.51
N VAL A 814 36.83 -8.72 -20.49
CA VAL A 814 36.01 -7.52 -20.63
C VAL A 814 36.90 -6.28 -20.63
N GLY A 815 36.76 -5.44 -21.65
CA GLY A 815 37.43 -4.14 -21.69
C GLY A 815 36.58 -3.07 -20.99
N LEU A 816 37.19 -2.23 -20.16
CA LEU A 816 36.55 -1.02 -19.63
C LEU A 816 37.34 0.21 -20.07
N ARG A 817 36.63 1.25 -20.50
CA ARG A 817 37.22 2.53 -20.87
C ARG A 817 36.48 3.68 -20.19
N TRP A 818 37.22 4.55 -19.51
CA TRP A 818 36.71 5.81 -18.96
C TRP A 818 37.61 6.95 -19.42
N GLY A 819 37.12 7.75 -20.38
CA GLY A 819 37.92 8.79 -21.02
C GLY A 819 39.17 8.21 -21.71
N PRO A 820 40.39 8.67 -21.36
CA PRO A 820 41.64 8.13 -21.91
C PRO A 820 42.10 6.83 -21.23
N VAL A 821 41.54 6.48 -20.07
CA VAL A 821 41.93 5.28 -19.33
C VAL A 821 41.20 4.08 -19.89
N SER A 822 41.95 3.03 -20.21
CA SER A 822 41.43 1.73 -20.61
C SER A 822 42.08 0.66 -19.75
N THR A 823 41.31 -0.34 -19.36
CA THR A 823 41.78 -1.53 -18.65
C THR A 823 40.98 -2.74 -19.12
N SER A 824 41.38 -3.92 -18.70
CA SER A 824 40.63 -5.15 -18.96
C SER A 824 40.59 -6.03 -17.71
N ALA A 825 39.54 -6.85 -17.63
CA ALA A 825 39.37 -7.85 -16.57
C ALA A 825 39.04 -9.20 -17.20
N ALA A 826 39.81 -10.23 -16.83
CA ALA A 826 39.47 -11.61 -17.16
C ALA A 826 38.39 -12.09 -16.17
N LEU A 827 37.23 -12.48 -16.70
CA LEU A 827 36.11 -12.97 -15.90
C LEU A 827 36.03 -14.49 -15.98
N SER A 828 35.79 -15.12 -14.83
CA SER A 828 35.35 -16.51 -14.75
C SER A 828 33.82 -16.57 -14.60
N PRO A 829 33.16 -17.63 -15.10
CA PRO A 829 31.72 -17.80 -14.99
C PRO A 829 31.21 -17.62 -13.56
N GLY A 830 30.33 -16.64 -13.36
CA GLY A 830 29.65 -16.38 -12.09
C GLY A 830 30.49 -15.71 -11.00
N VAL A 831 31.80 -15.59 -11.17
CA VAL A 831 32.71 -14.99 -10.19
C VAL A 831 32.80 -13.47 -10.44
N PRO A 832 32.45 -12.62 -9.45
CA PRO A 832 32.57 -11.18 -9.60
C PRO A 832 34.05 -10.75 -9.65
N ALA A 833 34.39 -9.83 -10.54
CA ALA A 833 35.69 -9.16 -10.59
C ALA A 833 35.52 -7.66 -10.31
N GLU A 834 36.29 -7.12 -9.37
CA GLU A 834 36.29 -5.69 -9.07
C GLU A 834 37.39 -4.97 -9.86
N VAL A 835 37.02 -3.87 -10.51
CA VAL A 835 37.92 -3.04 -11.32
C VAL A 835 37.88 -1.61 -10.82
N ALA A 836 39.02 -1.14 -10.31
CA ALA A 836 39.21 0.27 -9.98
C ALA A 836 39.70 1.03 -11.22
N LEU A 837 39.03 2.12 -11.55
CA LEU A 837 39.41 3.04 -12.62
C LEU A 837 39.85 4.36 -11.99
N ASP A 838 41.05 4.83 -12.33
CA ASP A 838 41.59 6.13 -11.90
C ASP A 838 42.09 6.92 -13.10
N LEU A 839 41.52 8.11 -13.33
CA LEU A 839 41.92 9.03 -14.40
C LEU A 839 43.28 9.71 -14.13
N GLY A 840 43.79 9.62 -12.91
CA GLY A 840 45.02 10.26 -12.47
C GLY A 840 44.89 11.77 -12.23
N PRO A 841 45.90 12.40 -11.60
CA PRO A 841 45.82 13.80 -11.16
C PRO A 841 45.88 14.82 -12.32
N ARG A 842 46.44 14.43 -13.47
CA ARG A 842 46.62 15.30 -14.65
C ARG A 842 45.48 15.22 -15.66
N ALA A 843 44.54 14.29 -15.50
CA ALA A 843 43.33 14.30 -16.32
C ALA A 843 42.54 15.57 -16.00
N ARG A 844 42.60 16.54 -16.92
CA ARG A 844 41.63 17.63 -16.92
C ARG A 844 40.26 16.98 -17.04
N ARG A 845 39.30 17.46 -16.24
CA ARG A 845 37.88 17.16 -16.43
C ARG A 845 37.65 17.30 -17.94
N PRO A 846 37.11 16.31 -18.66
CA PRO A 846 37.00 16.44 -20.10
C PRO A 846 36.05 17.61 -20.38
N ASP A 847 36.58 18.79 -20.69
CA ASP A 847 35.78 19.99 -20.95
C ASP A 847 34.90 19.81 -22.20
N SER A 848 35.21 18.79 -23.02
CA SER A 848 34.36 18.28 -24.10
C SER A 848 33.04 17.65 -23.60
N LEU A 849 32.98 17.12 -22.37
CA LEU A 849 31.77 16.51 -21.81
C LEU A 849 30.68 17.54 -21.44
N ALA A 850 31.05 18.82 -21.26
CA ALA A 850 30.07 19.90 -21.12
C ALA A 850 29.53 20.38 -22.48
N ARG A 851 30.21 20.05 -23.59
CA ARG A 851 29.85 20.50 -24.95
C ARG A 851 29.07 19.45 -25.75
N GLU A 852 29.17 18.16 -25.43
CA GLU A 852 28.32 17.09 -25.98
C GLU A 852 27.03 16.87 -25.18
N GLN A 853 26.43 17.93 -24.62
CA GLN A 853 24.98 17.86 -24.38
C GLN A 853 24.30 17.83 -25.76
N PRO A 854 23.35 16.90 -26.02
CA PRO A 854 22.58 16.94 -27.25
C PRO A 854 21.99 18.35 -27.42
N GLU A 855 22.14 18.95 -28.60
CA GLU A 855 21.90 20.37 -28.90
C GLU A 855 20.47 20.90 -28.63
N GLY A 856 19.57 20.11 -28.04
CA GLY A 856 18.21 20.51 -27.66
C GLY A 856 18.01 20.98 -26.21
N ALA A 857 19.01 20.86 -25.31
CA ALA A 857 18.78 20.99 -23.87
C ALA A 857 19.46 22.18 -23.17
N ARG A 858 19.81 23.27 -23.89
CA ARG A 858 20.22 24.51 -23.20
C ARG A 858 18.97 25.18 -22.60
N PRO A 859 18.81 25.27 -21.27
CA PRO A 859 17.77 26.10 -20.70
C PRO A 859 18.02 27.54 -21.19
N ARG A 860 17.02 28.12 -21.87
CA ARG A 860 17.04 29.54 -22.23
C ARG A 860 17.25 30.32 -20.93
N ARG A 861 18.47 30.83 -20.71
CA ARG A 861 18.73 31.79 -19.65
C ARG A 861 17.66 32.88 -19.77
N PRO A 862 16.87 33.15 -18.72
CA PRO A 862 15.91 34.25 -18.75
C PRO A 862 16.68 35.52 -19.11
N ARG A 863 16.26 36.21 -20.17
CA ARG A 863 16.79 37.54 -20.50
C ARG A 863 16.63 38.40 -19.24
N ARG A 864 17.75 38.71 -18.58
CA ARG A 864 17.81 39.67 -17.47
C ARG A 864 17.30 41.01 -17.99
N ARG A 865 16.01 41.31 -17.76
CA ARG A 865 15.53 42.69 -17.79
C ARG A 865 16.27 43.45 -16.70
N ARG A 866 17.05 44.47 -17.09
CA ARG A 866 17.66 45.45 -16.19
C ARG A 866 16.55 46.11 -15.37
N ILE A 867 16.32 45.64 -14.15
CA ILE A 867 15.60 46.40 -13.13
C ILE A 867 16.66 47.22 -12.38
N ARG A 868 16.63 48.53 -12.63
CA ARG A 868 17.36 49.56 -11.88
C ARG A 868 16.86 49.50 -10.44
N ARG A 869 17.66 49.00 -9.49
CA ARG A 869 17.36 49.03 -8.06
C ARG A 869 18.14 50.15 -7.38
N LEU A 870 17.40 51.08 -6.79
CA LEU A 870 17.86 52.03 -5.79
C LEU A 870 18.43 51.25 -4.59
N ARG A 871 19.69 51.55 -4.24
CA ARG A 871 20.36 51.13 -3.00
C ARG A 871 19.74 51.91 -1.83
N ARG A 872 19.13 51.21 -0.88
CA ARG A 872 19.12 51.63 0.54
C ARG A 872 19.84 50.55 1.33
N GLN A 873 20.91 50.95 2.00
CA GLN A 873 21.71 50.12 2.89
C GLN A 873 20.91 49.85 4.17
N GLN A 874 20.73 48.57 4.50
CA GLN A 874 20.58 48.11 5.88
C GLN A 874 21.44 46.86 6.04
N SER A 875 22.52 47.02 6.79
CA SER A 875 23.42 45.98 7.23
C SER A 875 22.75 45.14 8.31
N PHE A 876 22.55 43.85 8.03
CA PHE A 876 22.25 42.86 9.07
C PHE A 876 23.50 42.02 9.31
N ALA A 877 24.03 42.11 10.53
CA ALA A 877 25.04 41.20 11.07
C ALA A 877 24.41 39.82 11.36
N PRO A 878 25.16 38.72 11.28
CA PRO A 878 24.65 37.39 11.59
C PRO A 878 24.40 37.24 13.11
N PRO A 879 23.34 36.51 13.52
CA PRO A 879 23.07 36.29 14.94
C PRO A 879 24.11 35.35 15.54
N GLN A 880 24.72 35.79 16.64
CA GLN A 880 25.53 34.95 17.52
C GLN A 880 24.65 33.88 18.16
N GLN A 881 25.03 32.62 18.00
CA GLN A 881 24.42 31.50 18.73
C GLN A 881 24.85 31.59 20.20
N ALA A 882 23.88 31.73 21.10
CA ALA A 882 24.10 31.62 22.53
C ALA A 882 24.24 30.15 22.94
N ALA A 883 25.26 29.85 23.73
CA ALA A 883 25.49 28.54 24.34
C ALA A 883 24.35 28.16 25.32
N PRO A 884 24.01 26.86 25.45
CA PRO A 884 22.99 26.41 26.38
C PRO A 884 23.45 26.59 27.84
N ARG A 885 22.55 27.15 28.67
CA ARG A 885 22.72 27.21 30.13
C ARG A 885 22.58 25.79 30.73
N PRO A 886 23.37 25.43 31.76
CA PRO A 886 23.17 24.19 32.51
C PRO A 886 21.87 24.25 33.34
N PRO A 887 21.23 23.10 33.61
CA PRO A 887 20.02 23.04 34.42
C PRO A 887 20.32 23.41 35.88
N ALA A 888 19.43 24.23 36.46
CA ALA A 888 19.45 24.61 37.86
C ALA A 888 19.11 23.40 38.74
N GLY A 889 19.89 23.23 39.81
CA GLY A 889 19.78 22.12 40.75
C GLY A 889 18.54 22.19 41.64
N ASP A 890 18.07 21.00 42.00
CA ASP A 890 17.01 20.75 42.95
C ASP A 890 17.45 21.14 44.38
N THR A 891 16.52 21.79 45.09
CA THR A 891 16.61 22.01 46.54
C THR A 891 15.73 20.97 47.23
N PRO A 892 16.16 20.33 48.34
CA PRO A 892 15.40 19.27 48.98
C PRO A 892 14.33 19.86 49.92
N ILE A 893 13.13 19.29 49.89
CA ILE A 893 12.09 19.52 50.89
C ILE A 893 12.12 18.34 51.87
N ARG A 894 12.15 18.69 53.16
CA ARG A 894 11.99 17.80 54.32
C ARG A 894 10.56 17.32 54.47
#